data_AF-A0A957KM82-F1
#
_entry.id   AF-A0A957KM82-F1
#
_cell.length_a   1.000
_cell.length_b   1.000
_cell.length_c   1.000
_cell.angle_alpha   90.00
_cell.angle_beta   90.00
_cell.angle_gamma   90.00
#
_symmetry.space_group_name_H-M   'P 1'
#
loop_
_entity.id
_entity.type
_entity.pdbx_description
1 polymer ?
#
loop_
_entity_poly.entity_id
_entity_poly.type
_entity_poly.pdbx_seq_one_letter_code
_entity_poly.pdbx_strand_id
1 'polypeptide(L)'
;MKKTLLPTLLIILLMAAFVPAARAQDEATPAGLSLFRGGDGVHISWSTPSAEVSAAAIGAMLPAARFQGYDLPMQSITLALPAGVEPTVIVQRLETAPYAGTLAPAAPELPPALDWAPAPNADAAEPVALPTAPVFILREGTVRGQRLAVLAVSPIFEQNGAVQVATAVEATIPSAVQVDDEVLAAGYSTAAPQEIVSVATNGAALKNSYKITVSEAGIQEVLFSAIGGVTDSNKLRLTHRGQDVAIQVLGDRLRFYAPEVGDRWNTTAVYWLVKDESGPRMATPGAAPSAAPGQAFERGTWRDNKVYDSMTPGHDGDRWFNAAMTVLPDAPASAQPAALATIATRLPVVAGQGIYTASVSVAGQIPTQYCQSGAQGYKLRFEALDGANAVLDSLTNAWSPATFDGTRCQLVEEWDIAWVTSAIPAKVRLTLLASGLAGYQTSIRLDSMHWQRPVSLTFASQGGDFWTQAGAGGYVLSALPQNPVLYDVTDKLAPSVVPIASGSFNQAAGSSERHYVVAGAANVAQPKVTARSAVTFGNVKAANAIYIGPTQFRSGVQPLLTLRTSQGYTPLFVDVQSIYDVYGDGYISAPAIRDFLRAETDWQNANRTISVVLVGDGTYDPYNYEAKVVSGRIFAIPPYMADVDPYINETSCEQCFAQLNGDDPVTGDDPLAVDPKSNFFAADIWLGRFPVRTETELAAMVNKIVAYETSASVPEGWHAKHLFLADNFIKNISSTNEATIDPAGDFAAYSDELIASFGYGVYGQRVYYDPAPTRRIAYT
;
A
#
# COMPACT_ATOMS: atom_id res chain seq x y z
N MET A 1 1.81 -18.92 -36.18
CA MET A 1 1.26 -20.16 -35.59
C MET A 1 1.33 -20.02 -34.08
N LYS A 2 0.15 -20.05 -33.43
CA LYS A 2 -0.27 -20.15 -32.01
C LYS A 2 0.79 -19.87 -30.91
N LYS A 3 0.71 -18.78 -30.13
CA LYS A 3 -0.08 -18.59 -28.87
C LYS A 3 0.00 -19.80 -27.92
N THR A 4 0.87 -19.75 -26.90
CA THR A 4 0.77 -20.51 -25.64
C THR A 4 1.95 -20.17 -24.72
N LEU A 5 1.69 -19.51 -23.59
CA LEU A 5 2.40 -19.58 -22.27
C LEU A 5 2.01 -18.41 -21.34
N LEU A 6 0.76 -17.94 -21.43
CA LEU A 6 0.19 -16.90 -20.58
C LEU A 6 -1.24 -17.31 -20.13
N PRO A 7 -1.41 -18.44 -19.41
CA PRO A 7 -2.55 -18.49 -18.48
C PRO A 7 -2.32 -19.27 -17.16
N THR A 8 -1.11 -19.76 -16.87
CA THR A 8 -0.91 -20.76 -15.79
C THR A 8 -0.76 -20.18 -14.37
N LEU A 9 -0.64 -18.86 -14.21
CA LEU A 9 -0.45 -18.23 -12.90
C LEU A 9 -1.70 -17.52 -12.35
N LEU A 10 -2.77 -17.44 -13.14
CA LEU A 10 -4.04 -16.79 -12.78
C LEU A 10 -4.98 -17.71 -11.97
N ILE A 11 -4.53 -18.90 -11.55
CA ILE A 11 -5.42 -20.00 -11.10
C ILE A 11 -5.30 -20.32 -9.60
N ILE A 12 -4.23 -19.90 -8.90
CA ILE A 12 -4.00 -20.37 -7.51
C ILE A 12 -4.68 -19.49 -6.45
N LEU A 13 -4.94 -18.22 -6.72
CA LEU A 13 -5.16 -17.24 -5.64
C LEU A 13 -6.59 -16.68 -5.58
N LEU A 14 -7.49 -17.13 -6.47
CA LEU A 14 -8.94 -16.91 -6.31
C LEU A 14 -9.58 -17.91 -5.33
N MET A 15 -8.81 -18.88 -4.81
CA MET A 15 -9.32 -19.93 -3.92
C MET A 15 -8.77 -19.91 -2.49
N ALA A 16 -7.76 -19.09 -2.16
CA ALA A 16 -7.33 -18.93 -0.77
C ALA A 16 -8.17 -17.89 0.02
N ALA A 17 -8.91 -17.02 -0.67
CA ALA A 17 -9.78 -16.01 -0.06
C ALA A 17 -11.26 -16.43 0.05
N PHE A 18 -11.59 -17.65 -0.37
CA PHE A 18 -12.86 -18.28 -0.09
C PHE A 18 -12.62 -19.69 0.44
N VAL A 19 -11.99 -19.78 1.62
CA VAL A 19 -12.65 -20.65 2.62
C VAL A 19 -14.05 -20.06 2.70
N PRO A 20 -15.13 -20.79 2.32
CA PRO A 20 -16.48 -20.29 2.54
C PRO A 20 -16.46 -19.77 3.97
N ALA A 21 -16.77 -18.47 4.18
CA ALA A 21 -16.84 -17.91 5.52
C ALA A 21 -17.59 -18.96 6.31
N ALA A 22 -16.88 -19.68 7.20
CA ALA A 22 -17.42 -20.90 7.78
C ALA A 22 -18.75 -20.44 8.31
N ARG A 23 -19.85 -20.93 7.71
CA ARG A 23 -21.18 -20.42 8.05
C ARG A 23 -21.18 -20.42 9.56
N ALA A 24 -21.28 -19.24 10.17
CA ALA A 24 -21.40 -19.17 11.61
C ALA A 24 -22.54 -20.14 11.91
N GLN A 25 -22.20 -21.26 12.56
CA GLN A 25 -23.16 -22.32 12.78
C GLN A 25 -24.20 -21.68 13.70
N ASP A 26 -25.48 -21.72 13.29
CA ASP A 26 -26.57 -21.11 14.07
C ASP A 26 -26.41 -21.46 15.57
N GLU A 27 -26.56 -20.46 16.45
CA GLU A 27 -26.28 -20.52 17.90
C GLU A 27 -27.07 -21.58 18.70
N ALA A 28 -27.90 -22.40 18.06
CA ALA A 28 -28.60 -23.48 18.74
C ALA A 28 -27.59 -24.52 19.24
N THR A 29 -27.39 -24.58 20.56
CA THR A 29 -26.49 -25.57 21.19
C THR A 29 -26.90 -26.97 20.72
N PRO A 30 -26.03 -27.68 19.97
CA PRO A 30 -26.39 -28.96 19.39
C PRO A 30 -26.72 -30.00 20.48
N ALA A 31 -27.65 -30.91 20.20
CA ALA A 31 -28.04 -31.94 21.17
C ALA A 31 -26.82 -32.76 21.61
N GLY A 32 -26.66 -32.97 22.91
CA GLY A 32 -25.56 -33.77 23.47
C GLY A 32 -24.23 -33.04 23.67
N LEU A 33 -24.06 -31.81 23.15
CA LEU A 33 -22.93 -30.94 23.44
C LEU A 33 -23.28 -30.00 24.60
N SER A 34 -22.40 -29.88 25.60
CA SER A 34 -22.50 -28.85 26.62
C SER A 34 -21.15 -28.20 26.90
N LEU A 35 -21.20 -26.90 27.11
CA LEU A 35 -20.06 -26.04 27.39
C LEU A 35 -20.19 -25.52 28.81
N PHE A 36 -19.16 -25.71 29.62
CA PHE A 36 -19.10 -25.20 30.99
C PHE A 36 -17.86 -24.32 31.17
N ARG A 37 -18.07 -23.13 31.74
CA ARG A 37 -16.98 -22.20 32.05
C ARG A 37 -16.48 -22.48 33.47
N GLY A 38 -15.25 -22.97 33.60
CA GLY A 38 -14.58 -23.21 34.88
C GLY A 38 -13.54 -22.14 35.19
N GLY A 39 -13.05 -22.09 36.44
CA GLY A 39 -11.98 -21.16 36.85
C GLY A 39 -10.60 -21.48 36.23
N ASP A 40 -10.48 -22.63 35.60
CA ASP A 40 -9.29 -23.20 34.97
C ASP A 40 -9.39 -23.23 33.42
N GLY A 41 -10.51 -22.84 32.82
CA GLY A 41 -10.69 -22.74 31.37
C GLY A 41 -12.09 -23.12 30.88
N VAL A 42 -12.21 -23.39 29.57
CA VAL A 42 -13.46 -23.91 28.98
C VAL A 42 -13.47 -25.42 29.06
N HIS A 43 -14.52 -25.97 29.65
CA HIS A 43 -14.80 -27.40 29.69
C HIS A 43 -15.88 -27.74 28.68
N ILE A 44 -15.67 -28.82 27.98
CA ILE A 44 -16.57 -29.32 26.94
C ILE A 44 -16.93 -30.72 27.35
N SER A 45 -18.22 -31.01 27.38
CA SER A 45 -18.69 -32.39 27.40
C SER A 45 -19.59 -32.63 26.21
N TRP A 46 -19.35 -33.72 25.52
CA TRP A 46 -20.20 -34.20 24.45
C TRP A 46 -20.54 -35.66 24.70
N SER A 47 -21.80 -36.06 24.50
CA SER A 47 -22.23 -37.46 24.67
C SER A 47 -23.41 -37.84 23.78
N THR A 48 -23.50 -39.13 23.42
CA THR A 48 -24.61 -39.69 22.65
C THR A 48 -25.69 -40.30 23.55
N PRO A 49 -26.99 -40.12 23.24
CA PRO A 49 -28.09 -40.63 24.06
C PRO A 49 -28.32 -42.16 23.97
N SER A 50 -27.66 -42.89 23.06
CA SER A 50 -27.79 -44.34 22.88
C SER A 50 -26.43 -45.07 22.81
N ALA A 51 -26.42 -46.35 23.19
CA ALA A 51 -25.23 -47.22 23.16
C ALA A 51 -24.90 -47.76 21.75
N GLU A 52 -25.87 -47.77 20.83
CA GLU A 52 -25.60 -47.94 19.39
C GLU A 52 -25.41 -46.55 18.79
N VAL A 53 -24.19 -46.30 18.28
CA VAL A 53 -23.80 -45.02 17.72
C VAL A 53 -23.51 -45.22 16.24
N SER A 54 -24.53 -44.95 15.42
CA SER A 54 -24.35 -44.89 13.96
C SER A 54 -23.99 -43.47 13.53
N ALA A 55 -23.24 -43.34 12.44
CA ALA A 55 -22.86 -42.05 11.85
C ALA A 55 -24.08 -41.16 11.55
N ALA A 56 -25.19 -41.78 11.13
CA ALA A 56 -26.45 -41.10 10.84
C ALA A 56 -27.11 -40.52 12.11
N ALA A 57 -26.96 -41.17 13.27
CA ALA A 57 -27.47 -40.66 14.53
C ALA A 57 -26.67 -39.44 15.02
N ILE A 58 -25.34 -39.44 14.84
CA ILE A 58 -24.49 -38.28 15.18
C ILE A 58 -24.68 -37.13 14.19
N GLY A 59 -24.80 -37.42 12.89
CA GLY A 59 -25.05 -36.40 11.86
C GLY A 59 -26.40 -35.67 12.02
N ALA A 60 -27.34 -36.25 12.77
CA ALA A 60 -28.58 -35.58 13.16
C ALA A 60 -28.43 -34.69 14.41
N MET A 61 -27.32 -34.82 15.16
CA MET A 61 -27.05 -34.09 16.40
C MET A 61 -26.12 -32.90 16.21
N LEU A 62 -25.19 -32.95 15.26
CA LEU A 62 -24.24 -31.88 14.97
C LEU A 62 -24.34 -31.43 13.51
N PRO A 63 -24.12 -30.14 13.22
CA PRO A 63 -24.03 -29.66 11.84
C PRO A 63 -22.87 -30.34 11.09
N ALA A 64 -23.04 -30.53 9.78
CA ALA A 64 -21.95 -30.98 8.93
C ALA A 64 -20.98 -29.81 8.68
N ALA A 65 -19.69 -30.04 8.90
CA ALA A 65 -18.63 -29.11 8.56
C ALA A 65 -17.42 -29.87 8.01
N ARG A 66 -16.70 -29.23 7.08
CA ARG A 66 -15.59 -29.86 6.37
C ARG A 66 -14.28 -29.78 7.16
N PHE A 67 -13.51 -30.86 7.15
CA PHE A 67 -12.15 -30.94 7.67
C PHE A 67 -11.32 -31.91 6.83
N GLN A 68 -10.23 -31.43 6.22
CA GLN A 68 -9.20 -32.26 5.56
C GLN A 68 -9.80 -33.34 4.65
N GLY A 69 -10.70 -32.93 3.75
CA GLY A 69 -11.35 -33.82 2.79
C GLY A 69 -12.56 -34.62 3.29
N TYR A 70 -12.98 -34.48 4.55
CA TYR A 70 -14.19 -35.12 5.10
C TYR A 70 -15.25 -34.11 5.51
N ASP A 71 -16.52 -34.39 5.21
CA ASP A 71 -17.67 -33.70 5.78
C ASP A 71 -18.07 -34.42 7.06
N LEU A 72 -17.69 -33.84 8.20
CA LEU A 72 -17.86 -34.45 9.51
C LEU A 72 -19.01 -33.76 10.25
N PRO A 73 -19.81 -34.50 11.05
CA PRO A 73 -20.63 -33.90 12.08
C PRO A 73 -19.68 -33.19 13.06
N MET A 74 -19.62 -31.86 12.98
CA MET A 74 -18.60 -31.07 13.67
C MET A 74 -19.16 -29.71 14.04
N GLN A 75 -19.09 -29.39 15.33
CA GLN A 75 -19.41 -28.06 15.84
C GLN A 75 -18.11 -27.26 16.03
N SER A 76 -18.11 -26.03 15.57
CA SER A 76 -17.05 -25.06 15.87
C SER A 76 -17.45 -24.15 17.03
N ILE A 77 -16.48 -23.83 17.88
CA ILE A 77 -16.62 -22.95 19.05
C ILE A 77 -15.46 -21.96 19.03
N THR A 78 -15.76 -20.67 19.06
CA THR A 78 -14.74 -19.63 19.14
C THR A 78 -14.32 -19.39 20.59
N LEU A 79 -13.02 -19.43 20.84
CA LEU A 79 -12.40 -19.25 22.16
C LEU A 79 -11.43 -18.06 22.12
N ALA A 80 -11.47 -17.23 23.15
CA ALA A 80 -10.42 -16.26 23.45
C ALA A 80 -9.32 -16.92 24.29
N LEU A 81 -8.07 -16.65 23.94
CA LEU A 81 -6.88 -17.16 24.63
C LEU A 81 -6.12 -16.03 25.34
N PRO A 82 -5.50 -16.28 26.50
CA PRO A 82 -4.58 -15.33 27.09
C PRO A 82 -3.34 -15.12 26.20
N ALA A 83 -2.74 -13.94 26.27
CA ALA A 83 -1.52 -13.62 25.53
C ALA A 83 -0.38 -14.59 25.89
N GLY A 84 0.31 -15.11 24.88
CA GLY A 84 1.45 -16.02 25.03
C GLY A 84 1.10 -17.45 25.50
N VAL A 85 -0.18 -17.79 25.60
CA VAL A 85 -0.64 -19.15 25.88
C VAL A 85 -0.97 -19.85 24.57
N GLU A 86 -0.38 -21.02 24.35
CA GLU A 86 -0.73 -21.90 23.25
C GLU A 86 -2.01 -22.69 23.58
N PRO A 87 -2.99 -22.76 22.67
CA PRO A 87 -4.21 -23.49 22.93
C PRO A 87 -3.94 -24.99 22.97
N THR A 88 -4.05 -25.57 24.17
CA THR A 88 -3.93 -27.03 24.36
C THR A 88 -5.29 -27.63 24.70
N VAL A 89 -5.67 -28.69 24.02
CA VAL A 89 -6.85 -29.49 24.37
C VAL A 89 -6.42 -30.62 25.31
N ILE A 90 -6.95 -30.63 26.54
CA ILE A 90 -6.72 -31.70 27.52
C ILE A 90 -7.97 -32.57 27.58
N VAL A 91 -7.91 -33.75 26.97
CA VAL A 91 -9.00 -34.73 27.03
C VAL A 91 -8.94 -35.46 28.38
N GLN A 92 -9.96 -35.28 29.22
CA GLN A 92 -10.07 -35.85 30.56
C GLN A 92 -10.75 -37.22 30.53
N ARG A 93 -11.79 -37.35 29.69
CA ARG A 93 -12.51 -38.60 29.46
C ARG A 93 -12.77 -38.74 27.97
N LEU A 94 -12.54 -39.94 27.47
CA LEU A 94 -12.88 -40.29 26.10
C LEU A 94 -13.37 -41.72 26.09
N GLU A 95 -14.64 -41.88 25.75
CA GLU A 95 -15.24 -43.17 25.46
C GLU A 95 -15.42 -43.26 23.95
N THR A 96 -14.93 -44.35 23.37
CA THR A 96 -15.00 -44.57 21.94
C THR A 96 -15.69 -45.88 21.63
N ALA A 97 -16.38 -45.88 20.50
CA ALA A 97 -16.82 -47.08 19.83
C ALA A 97 -16.16 -47.14 18.44
N PRO A 98 -15.87 -48.34 17.92
CA PRO A 98 -15.49 -48.48 16.52
C PRO A 98 -16.58 -47.87 15.63
N TYR A 99 -16.17 -47.07 14.64
CA TYR A 99 -17.12 -46.54 13.66
C TYR A 99 -17.77 -47.71 12.90
N ALA A 100 -19.09 -47.84 13.01
CA ALA A 100 -19.84 -48.87 12.31
C ALA A 100 -20.09 -48.48 10.85
N GLY A 101 -19.25 -48.99 9.95
CA GLY A 101 -19.35 -48.78 8.50
C GLY A 101 -18.07 -48.24 7.89
N THR A 102 -18.17 -47.69 6.68
CA THR A 102 -17.05 -47.03 6.00
C THR A 102 -17.32 -45.54 5.93
N LEU A 103 -16.40 -44.72 6.42
CA LEU A 103 -16.46 -43.27 6.24
C LEU A 103 -15.81 -42.95 4.89
N ALA A 104 -16.63 -42.55 3.92
CA ALA A 104 -16.11 -42.08 2.65
C ALA A 104 -15.56 -40.66 2.84
N PRO A 105 -14.40 -40.33 2.27
CA PRO A 105 -14.03 -38.94 2.04
C PRO A 105 -15.22 -38.23 1.43
N ALA A 106 -15.45 -36.98 1.85
CA ALA A 106 -16.41 -36.16 1.14
C ALA A 106 -15.97 -36.09 -0.32
N ALA A 107 -16.94 -35.83 -1.20
CA ALA A 107 -16.55 -35.37 -2.53
C ALA A 107 -15.49 -34.26 -2.32
N PRO A 108 -14.40 -34.25 -3.09
CA PRO A 108 -13.54 -33.08 -3.11
C PRO A 108 -14.45 -31.86 -3.15
N GLU A 109 -14.17 -30.85 -2.34
CA GLU A 109 -14.68 -29.52 -2.64
C GLU A 109 -14.04 -29.18 -3.98
N LEU A 110 -14.72 -29.61 -5.04
CA LEU A 110 -14.52 -29.05 -6.34
C LEU A 110 -14.79 -27.56 -6.09
N PRO A 111 -13.95 -26.62 -6.59
CA PRO A 111 -14.49 -25.28 -6.80
C PRO A 111 -15.87 -25.43 -7.43
N PRO A 112 -16.85 -24.56 -7.16
CA PRO A 112 -18.25 -24.87 -7.42
C PRO A 112 -18.58 -25.29 -8.86
N ALA A 113 -17.62 -25.23 -9.77
CA ALA A 113 -17.67 -25.76 -11.09
C ALA A 113 -17.15 -27.22 -11.24
N LEU A 114 -17.99 -28.01 -11.90
CA LEU A 114 -17.77 -29.42 -12.19
C LEU A 114 -16.70 -29.60 -13.27
N ASP A 115 -15.61 -30.31 -12.92
CA ASP A 115 -14.48 -30.79 -13.79
C ASP A 115 -13.10 -30.13 -13.53
N TRP A 116 -12.86 -29.60 -12.33
CA TRP A 116 -11.54 -29.04 -11.97
C TRP A 116 -10.44 -30.11 -11.80
N ALA A 117 -9.23 -29.82 -12.30
CA ALA A 117 -8.01 -30.56 -12.01
C ALA A 117 -6.92 -29.61 -11.47
N PRO A 118 -6.10 -30.04 -10.48
CA PRO A 118 -5.11 -29.17 -9.85
C PRO A 118 -4.07 -28.63 -10.83
N ALA A 119 -3.72 -27.35 -10.69
CA ALA A 119 -2.55 -26.81 -11.38
C ALA A 119 -1.27 -27.49 -10.84
N PRO A 120 -0.18 -27.62 -11.64
CA PRO A 120 1.08 -28.25 -11.21
C PRO A 120 1.76 -27.61 -9.98
N ASN A 121 1.29 -26.42 -9.62
CA ASN A 121 1.74 -25.53 -8.57
C ASN A 121 0.63 -25.21 -7.56
N ALA A 122 -0.53 -25.88 -7.65
CA ALA A 122 -1.48 -25.91 -6.55
C ALA A 122 -0.77 -26.46 -5.31
N ASP A 123 -1.10 -25.92 -4.14
CA ASP A 123 -0.71 -26.54 -2.88
C ASP A 123 -1.00 -28.04 -2.94
N ALA A 124 -0.18 -28.85 -2.26
CA ALA A 124 -0.43 -30.28 -2.20
C ALA A 124 -1.91 -30.52 -1.87
N ALA A 125 -2.56 -31.40 -2.63
CA ALA A 125 -3.98 -31.70 -2.47
C ALA A 125 -4.30 -31.81 -0.97
N GLU A 126 -5.37 -31.14 -0.53
CA GLU A 126 -5.81 -31.16 0.87
C GLU A 126 -5.69 -32.61 1.36
N PRO A 127 -4.82 -32.89 2.36
CA PRO A 127 -4.58 -34.25 2.78
C PRO A 127 -5.91 -34.81 3.23
N VAL A 128 -6.35 -35.91 2.63
CA VAL A 128 -7.57 -36.60 3.07
C VAL A 128 -7.24 -37.30 4.38
N ALA A 129 -7.57 -36.65 5.48
CA ALA A 129 -7.22 -37.10 6.81
C ALA A 129 -8.33 -36.76 7.79
N LEU A 130 -8.59 -37.68 8.70
CA LEU A 130 -9.47 -37.43 9.82
C LEU A 130 -8.73 -36.66 10.91
N PRO A 131 -9.45 -35.91 11.75
CA PRO A 131 -8.84 -35.35 12.94
C PRO A 131 -8.31 -36.50 13.80
N THR A 132 -7.17 -36.29 14.46
CA THR A 132 -6.53 -37.31 15.30
C THR A 132 -7.09 -37.38 16.72
N ALA A 133 -8.01 -36.46 17.03
CA ALA A 133 -8.72 -36.37 18.30
C ALA A 133 -10.13 -35.80 18.06
N PRO A 134 -11.11 -36.14 18.91
CA PRO A 134 -12.49 -35.67 18.73
C PRO A 134 -12.70 -34.19 19.11
N VAL A 135 -11.71 -33.59 19.75
CA VAL A 135 -11.70 -32.16 20.11
C VAL A 135 -10.32 -31.62 19.76
N PHE A 136 -10.24 -30.59 18.91
CA PHE A 136 -8.98 -30.06 18.39
C PHE A 136 -9.09 -28.59 17.98
N ILE A 137 -7.95 -27.90 17.86
CA ILE A 137 -7.89 -26.52 17.38
C ILE A 137 -7.91 -26.53 15.85
N LEU A 138 -8.91 -25.89 15.27
CA LEU A 138 -9.12 -25.84 13.81
C LEU A 138 -8.30 -24.72 13.17
N ARG A 139 -8.25 -23.54 13.80
CA ARG A 139 -7.49 -22.36 13.35
C ARG A 139 -7.32 -21.35 14.47
N GLU A 140 -6.36 -20.45 14.30
CA GLU A 140 -6.05 -19.38 15.24
C GLU A 140 -5.90 -18.05 14.50
N GLY A 141 -6.04 -16.95 15.22
CA GLY A 141 -5.80 -15.60 14.70
C GLY A 141 -5.81 -14.57 15.82
N THR A 142 -5.51 -13.32 15.48
CA THR A 142 -5.58 -12.20 16.43
C THR A 142 -6.51 -11.14 15.88
N VAL A 143 -7.39 -10.61 16.73
CA VAL A 143 -8.27 -9.48 16.40
C VAL A 143 -8.11 -8.44 17.51
N ARG A 144 -7.67 -7.23 17.16
CA ARG A 144 -7.41 -6.14 18.14
C ARG A 144 -6.53 -6.58 19.32
N GLY A 145 -5.48 -7.35 19.04
CA GLY A 145 -4.56 -7.90 20.05
C GLY A 145 -5.11 -9.05 20.90
N GLN A 146 -6.38 -9.46 20.73
CA GLN A 146 -6.94 -10.65 21.37
C GLN A 146 -6.67 -11.88 20.51
N ARG A 147 -5.90 -12.84 21.03
CA ARG A 147 -5.75 -14.16 20.39
C ARG A 147 -7.06 -14.92 20.46
N LEU A 148 -7.48 -15.45 19.32
CA LEU A 148 -8.64 -16.30 19.16
C LEU A 148 -8.20 -17.67 18.64
N ALA A 149 -8.87 -18.71 19.12
CA ALA A 149 -8.80 -20.05 18.55
C ALA A 149 -10.20 -20.55 18.24
N VAL A 150 -10.36 -21.15 17.07
CA VAL A 150 -11.59 -21.88 16.72
C VAL A 150 -11.36 -23.34 17.09
N LEU A 151 -12.05 -23.80 18.11
CA LEU A 151 -12.05 -25.19 18.51
C LEU A 151 -13.11 -25.95 17.73
N ALA A 152 -12.77 -27.12 17.22
CA ALA A 152 -13.68 -28.06 16.60
C ALA A 152 -13.98 -29.23 17.55
N VAL A 153 -15.26 -29.60 17.64
CA VAL A 153 -15.73 -30.83 18.29
C VAL A 153 -16.30 -31.73 17.20
N SER A 154 -15.55 -32.76 16.82
CA SER A 154 -15.94 -33.76 15.84
C SER A 154 -15.91 -35.15 16.48
N PRO A 155 -17.06 -35.81 16.71
CA PRO A 155 -17.07 -37.14 17.31
C PRO A 155 -16.40 -38.22 16.47
N ILE A 156 -16.20 -37.99 15.17
CA ILE A 156 -15.56 -38.94 14.27
C ILE A 156 -14.10 -38.52 14.10
N PHE A 157 -13.19 -39.40 14.47
CA PHE A 157 -11.75 -39.13 14.45
C PHE A 157 -10.95 -40.42 14.20
N GLU A 158 -9.67 -40.30 13.88
CA GLU A 158 -8.78 -41.44 13.70
C GLU A 158 -7.87 -41.62 14.92
N GLN A 159 -7.79 -42.85 15.42
CA GLN A 159 -6.88 -43.24 16.49
C GLN A 159 -6.22 -44.57 16.17
N ASN A 160 -4.89 -44.62 16.21
CA ASN A 160 -4.11 -45.83 15.94
C ASN A 160 -4.44 -46.49 14.58
N GLY A 161 -4.75 -45.69 13.55
CA GLY A 161 -5.12 -46.19 12.22
C GLY A 161 -6.53 -46.76 12.11
N ALA A 162 -7.39 -46.59 13.13
CA ALA A 162 -8.79 -47.00 13.12
C ALA A 162 -9.71 -45.79 13.30
N VAL A 163 -10.78 -45.71 12.50
CA VAL A 163 -11.83 -44.70 12.63
C VAL A 163 -12.64 -45.01 13.88
N GLN A 164 -12.67 -44.06 14.80
CA GLN A 164 -13.40 -44.13 16.05
C GLN A 164 -14.54 -43.12 16.03
N VAL A 165 -15.56 -43.44 16.81
CA VAL A 165 -16.61 -42.53 17.19
C VAL A 165 -16.49 -42.30 18.68
N ALA A 166 -16.23 -41.07 19.08
CA ALA A 166 -16.47 -40.68 20.47
C ALA A 166 -17.95 -40.94 20.77
N THR A 167 -18.25 -41.62 21.87
CA THR A 167 -19.61 -41.77 22.43
C THR A 167 -19.80 -40.88 23.64
N ALA A 168 -18.69 -40.54 24.30
CA ALA A 168 -18.59 -39.45 25.25
C ALA A 168 -17.17 -38.85 25.20
N VAL A 169 -17.06 -37.53 25.26
CA VAL A 169 -15.79 -36.84 25.46
C VAL A 169 -15.97 -35.73 26.49
N GLU A 170 -15.04 -35.65 27.43
CA GLU A 170 -14.89 -34.52 28.35
C GLU A 170 -13.48 -33.95 28.11
N ALA A 171 -13.40 -32.68 27.73
CA ALA A 171 -12.15 -32.01 27.43
C ALA A 171 -12.11 -30.61 28.06
N THR A 172 -10.92 -30.17 28.44
CA THR A 172 -10.67 -28.82 28.96
C THR A 172 -9.69 -28.12 28.04
N ILE A 173 -9.96 -26.84 27.77
CA ILE A 173 -9.04 -25.93 27.12
C ILE A 173 -8.58 -24.94 28.20
N PRO A 174 -7.41 -25.17 28.82
CA PRO A 174 -6.99 -24.40 29.97
C PRO A 174 -6.86 -22.92 29.63
N SER A 175 -7.28 -22.07 30.55
CA SER A 175 -7.20 -20.60 30.44
C SER A 175 -7.99 -19.97 29.28
N ALA A 176 -8.64 -20.75 28.42
CA ALA A 176 -9.50 -20.21 27.37
C ALA A 176 -10.81 -19.67 27.94
N VAL A 177 -11.44 -18.75 27.21
CA VAL A 177 -12.77 -18.20 27.49
C VAL A 177 -13.63 -18.34 26.24
N GLN A 178 -14.83 -18.89 26.36
CA GLN A 178 -15.75 -18.96 25.22
C GLN A 178 -16.22 -17.57 24.82
N VAL A 179 -16.21 -17.30 23.50
CA VAL A 179 -16.71 -16.07 22.90
C VAL A 179 -18.05 -16.40 22.23
N ASP A 180 -19.14 -15.76 22.64
CA ASP A 180 -20.44 -15.88 21.98
C ASP A 180 -20.56 -14.82 20.85
N ASP A 181 -21.43 -14.99 19.85
CA ASP A 181 -21.48 -14.05 18.70
C ASP A 181 -21.93 -12.64 19.12
N GLU A 182 -22.80 -12.54 20.13
CA GLU A 182 -23.11 -11.27 20.80
C GLU A 182 -21.90 -10.67 21.55
N VAL A 183 -20.88 -11.44 21.93
CA VAL A 183 -19.66 -10.95 22.64
C VAL A 183 -18.62 -10.39 21.66
N LEU A 184 -18.56 -10.90 20.42
CA LEU A 184 -17.79 -10.27 19.33
C LEU A 184 -18.40 -8.90 18.94
N ALA A 185 -19.73 -8.77 19.02
CA ALA A 185 -20.46 -7.54 18.74
C ALA A 185 -20.63 -6.60 19.96
N ALA A 186 -20.64 -7.13 21.18
CA ALA A 186 -20.85 -6.41 22.43
C ALA A 186 -19.92 -6.95 23.54
N GLY A 187 -18.75 -6.34 23.66
CA GLY A 187 -17.96 -6.38 24.89
C GLY A 187 -16.92 -7.48 24.98
N TYR A 188 -15.74 -7.22 24.45
CA TYR A 188 -14.48 -7.79 24.96
C TYR A 188 -14.28 -7.31 26.42
N SER A 189 -14.91 -8.00 27.37
CA SER A 189 -14.93 -7.61 28.79
C SER A 189 -13.65 -7.95 29.56
N THR A 190 -12.64 -8.54 28.91
CA THR A 190 -11.26 -8.49 29.38
C THR A 190 -10.47 -7.65 28.40
N ALA A 191 -10.32 -6.36 28.73
CA ALA A 191 -9.60 -5.40 27.92
C ALA A 191 -8.22 -5.97 27.53
N ALA A 192 -8.06 -6.35 26.26
CA ALA A 192 -6.75 -6.23 25.65
C ALA A 192 -6.24 -4.82 25.99
N PRO A 193 -5.02 -4.68 26.52
CA PRO A 193 -4.53 -3.37 26.92
C PRO A 193 -4.66 -2.44 25.72
N GLN A 194 -5.39 -1.33 25.92
CA GLN A 194 -5.55 -0.35 24.86
C GLN A 194 -4.16 0.09 24.39
N GLU A 195 -3.96 0.06 23.08
CA GLU A 195 -2.74 0.57 22.49
C GLU A 195 -2.62 2.05 22.85
N ILE A 196 -1.44 2.44 23.32
CA ILE A 196 -1.10 3.87 23.45
C ILE A 196 -0.89 4.41 22.03
N VAL A 197 -1.95 4.97 21.47
CA VAL A 197 -1.90 5.60 20.15
C VAL A 197 -1.05 6.87 20.24
N SER A 198 0.14 6.82 19.64
CA SER A 198 1.07 7.95 19.56
C SER A 198 1.31 8.34 18.11
N VAL A 199 0.48 9.25 17.62
CA VAL A 199 0.58 9.77 16.26
C VAL A 199 1.29 11.13 16.28
N ALA A 200 2.31 11.29 15.42
CA ALA A 200 3.01 12.55 15.27
C ALA A 200 2.08 13.63 14.68
N THR A 201 2.19 14.85 15.19
CA THR A 201 1.41 15.99 14.69
C THR A 201 2.29 17.19 14.38
N ASN A 202 1.90 17.92 13.35
CA ASN A 202 2.46 19.22 13.01
C ASN A 202 1.93 20.29 13.98
N GLY A 203 2.72 20.59 15.01
CA GLY A 203 2.37 21.60 16.01
C GLY A 203 2.14 23.01 15.44
N ALA A 204 2.65 23.33 14.26
CA ALA A 204 2.41 24.63 13.62
C ALA A 204 0.99 24.74 13.06
N ALA A 205 0.39 23.65 12.60
CA ALA A 205 -1.01 23.63 12.13
C ALA A 205 -2.02 23.81 13.28
N LEU A 206 -1.62 23.50 14.52
CA LEU A 206 -2.44 23.68 15.73
C LEU A 206 -2.35 25.10 16.31
N LYS A 207 -1.67 26.02 15.61
CA LYS A 207 -1.49 27.42 16.00
C LYS A 207 -1.82 28.34 14.83
N ASN A 208 -1.92 29.63 15.11
CA ASN A 208 -1.89 30.63 14.03
C ASN A 208 -0.50 30.63 13.41
N SER A 209 -0.43 30.31 12.12
CA SER A 209 0.81 30.09 11.40
C SER A 209 0.67 30.44 9.92
N TYR A 210 1.72 30.24 9.14
CA TYR A 210 1.72 30.44 7.70
C TYR A 210 2.19 29.16 7.01
N LYS A 211 1.35 28.64 6.11
CA LYS A 211 1.71 27.56 5.19
C LYS A 211 2.38 28.16 3.97
N ILE A 212 3.61 27.73 3.69
CA ILE A 212 4.44 28.17 2.56
C ILE A 212 4.52 27.00 1.57
N THR A 213 4.01 27.21 0.36
CA THR A 213 3.99 26.20 -0.70
C THR A 213 5.03 26.55 -1.76
N VAL A 214 6.00 25.66 -1.92
CA VAL A 214 7.17 25.80 -2.81
C VAL A 214 6.99 24.93 -4.04
N SER A 215 7.02 25.53 -5.23
CA SER A 215 6.85 24.83 -6.51
C SER A 215 8.15 24.55 -7.25
N GLU A 216 9.26 25.16 -6.83
CA GLU A 216 10.58 24.99 -7.45
C GLU A 216 11.64 24.86 -6.36
N ALA A 217 12.58 23.92 -6.52
CA ALA A 217 13.72 23.77 -5.61
C ALA A 217 14.69 24.96 -5.71
N GLY A 218 15.49 25.17 -4.67
CA GLY A 218 16.46 26.25 -4.56
C GLY A 218 16.17 27.20 -3.40
N ILE A 219 16.84 28.36 -3.39
CA ILE A 219 16.63 29.39 -2.38
C ILE A 219 15.27 30.06 -2.60
N GLN A 220 14.49 30.12 -1.53
CA GLN A 220 13.17 30.71 -1.47
C GLN A 220 13.21 32.01 -0.66
N GLU A 221 12.33 32.95 -0.98
CA GLU A 221 12.23 34.24 -0.29
C GLU A 221 10.79 34.57 0.10
N VAL A 222 10.60 34.90 1.38
CA VAL A 222 9.30 35.35 1.91
C VAL A 222 9.44 36.75 2.47
N LEU A 223 8.70 37.69 1.89
CA LEU A 223 8.62 39.07 2.39
C LEU A 223 7.83 39.10 3.71
N PHE A 224 8.25 39.92 4.67
CA PHE A 224 7.54 40.09 5.93
C PHE A 224 6.12 40.64 5.73
N SER A 225 5.89 41.44 4.68
CA SER A 225 4.55 41.89 4.30
C SER A 225 3.61 40.73 3.93
N ALA A 226 4.12 39.66 3.31
CA ALA A 226 3.32 38.49 2.94
C ALA A 226 2.86 37.66 4.15
N ILE A 227 3.54 37.82 5.28
CA ILE A 227 3.20 37.19 6.57
C ILE A 227 2.62 38.20 7.57
N GLY A 228 2.01 39.28 7.08
CA GLY A 228 1.34 40.27 7.93
C GLY A 228 2.26 41.07 8.86
N GLY A 229 3.53 41.23 8.48
CA GLY A 229 4.57 41.92 9.25
C GLY A 229 5.25 41.04 10.31
N VAL A 230 6.43 41.48 10.74
CA VAL A 230 7.26 40.84 11.77
C VAL A 230 7.68 41.90 12.78
N THR A 231 7.32 41.71 14.04
CA THR A 231 7.68 42.60 15.15
C THR A 231 9.02 42.24 15.78
N ASP A 232 9.31 40.94 15.88
CA ASP A 232 10.59 40.39 16.35
C ASP A 232 11.09 39.31 15.38
N SER A 233 12.13 39.63 14.60
CA SER A 233 12.68 38.72 13.60
C SER A 233 13.49 37.56 14.20
N ASN A 234 13.78 37.60 15.51
CA ASN A 234 14.36 36.47 16.24
C ASN A 234 13.32 35.41 16.64
N LYS A 235 12.03 35.70 16.46
CA LYS A 235 10.91 34.79 16.75
C LYS A 235 10.28 34.20 15.49
N LEU A 236 11.09 33.96 14.48
CA LEU A 236 10.68 33.22 13.29
C LEU A 236 11.17 31.77 13.38
N ARG A 237 10.27 30.81 13.36
CA ARG A 237 10.56 29.38 13.28
C ARG A 237 9.91 28.78 12.04
N LEU A 238 10.75 28.27 11.14
CA LEU A 238 10.33 27.58 9.93
C LEU A 238 10.54 26.08 10.13
N THR A 239 9.54 25.27 9.79
CA THR A 239 9.65 23.81 9.82
C THR A 239 9.29 23.18 8.48
N HIS A 240 9.88 22.03 8.21
CA HIS A 240 9.59 21.17 7.06
C HIS A 240 9.53 19.72 7.55
N ARG A 241 8.37 19.06 7.35
CA ARG A 241 8.12 17.69 7.85
C ARG A 241 8.48 17.53 9.34
N GLY A 242 7.97 18.44 10.17
CA GLY A 242 8.29 18.52 11.60
C GLY A 242 9.70 18.98 12.00
N GLN A 243 10.66 19.09 11.07
CA GLN A 243 12.06 19.44 11.36
C GLN A 243 12.32 20.94 11.18
N ASP A 244 13.15 21.53 12.04
CA ASP A 244 13.50 22.95 11.96
C ASP A 244 14.38 23.24 10.74
N VAL A 245 14.07 24.31 10.02
CA VAL A 245 14.82 24.80 8.85
C VAL A 245 15.49 26.13 9.21
N ALA A 246 16.80 26.20 9.03
CA ALA A 246 17.55 27.42 9.26
C ALA A 246 17.20 28.48 8.21
N ILE A 247 16.86 29.67 8.69
CA ILE A 247 16.50 30.81 7.83
C ILE A 247 17.57 31.89 7.88
N GLN A 248 17.77 32.57 6.75
CA GLN A 248 18.47 33.85 6.71
C GLN A 248 17.44 34.96 6.92
N VAL A 249 17.62 35.75 7.97
CA VAL A 249 16.77 36.91 8.25
C VAL A 249 17.45 38.15 7.68
N LEU A 250 16.71 38.89 6.86
CA LEU A 250 17.12 40.17 6.27
C LEU A 250 16.17 41.27 6.79
N GLY A 251 16.36 42.52 6.34
CA GLY A 251 15.62 43.68 6.88
C GLY A 251 14.09 43.57 6.77
N ASP A 252 13.57 43.12 5.63
CA ASP A 252 12.14 43.07 5.31
C ASP A 252 11.66 41.68 4.86
N ARG A 253 12.50 40.66 4.99
CA ARG A 253 12.27 39.33 4.43
C ARG A 253 13.08 38.25 5.13
N LEU A 254 12.70 37.00 4.88
CA LEU A 254 13.51 35.83 5.20
C LEU A 254 13.80 35.02 3.94
N ARG A 255 14.89 34.25 3.97
CA ARG A 255 15.22 33.24 2.96
C ARG A 255 15.46 31.88 3.59
N PHE A 256 15.18 30.83 2.84
CA PHE A 256 15.45 29.45 3.23
C PHE A 256 15.80 28.62 1.99
N TYR A 257 16.38 27.44 2.19
CA TYR A 257 16.67 26.51 1.11
C TYR A 257 15.59 25.43 1.02
N ALA A 258 15.09 25.18 -0.18
CA ALA A 258 14.22 24.05 -0.47
C ALA A 258 14.99 23.06 -1.38
N PRO A 259 15.41 21.89 -0.88
CA PRO A 259 16.27 20.98 -1.63
C PRO A 259 15.57 20.32 -2.81
N GLU A 260 14.30 19.98 -2.63
CA GLU A 260 13.49 19.25 -3.59
C GLU A 260 12.03 19.68 -3.46
N VAL A 261 11.26 19.41 -4.51
CA VAL A 261 9.82 19.67 -4.54
C VAL A 261 9.08 18.44 -5.01
N GLY A 262 8.01 18.16 -4.29
CA GLY A 262 7.07 17.12 -4.58
C GLY A 262 7.46 15.71 -4.13
N ASP A 263 6.49 14.82 -4.22
CA ASP A 263 6.55 13.39 -3.93
C ASP A 263 5.50 12.66 -4.79
N ARG A 264 5.24 11.38 -4.52
CA ARG A 264 4.24 10.59 -5.26
C ARG A 264 2.86 11.27 -5.39
N TRP A 265 2.43 12.04 -4.39
CA TRP A 265 1.08 12.62 -4.32
C TRP A 265 1.04 14.13 -4.51
N ASN A 266 2.17 14.81 -4.31
CA ASN A 266 2.22 16.26 -4.16
C ASN A 266 3.21 16.86 -5.16
N THR A 267 2.78 17.82 -5.98
CA THR A 267 3.66 18.51 -6.95
C THR A 267 4.52 19.61 -6.32
N THR A 268 4.37 19.86 -5.01
CA THR A 268 4.98 20.98 -4.29
C THR A 268 5.54 20.52 -2.95
N ALA A 269 6.48 21.28 -2.39
CA ALA A 269 6.90 21.12 -1.00
C ALA A 269 6.16 22.09 -0.08
N VAL A 270 5.93 21.69 1.16
CA VAL A 270 5.24 22.47 2.19
C VAL A 270 6.19 22.78 3.35
N TYR A 271 6.15 24.03 3.78
CA TYR A 271 6.86 24.53 4.95
C TYR A 271 5.87 25.29 5.84
N TRP A 272 6.12 25.30 7.15
CA TRP A 272 5.28 25.99 8.13
C TRP A 272 6.08 27.03 8.88
N LEU A 273 5.58 28.26 8.93
CA LEU A 273 6.21 29.37 9.63
C LEU A 273 5.35 29.84 10.81
N VAL A 274 5.97 29.91 11.99
CA VAL A 274 5.39 30.50 13.21
C VAL A 274 6.19 31.75 13.59
N LYS A 275 5.51 32.85 13.94
CA LYS A 275 6.11 34.18 14.18
C LYS A 275 6.39 34.54 15.65
N ASP A 276 6.07 33.64 16.58
CA ASP A 276 6.28 33.86 18.01
C ASP A 276 7.22 32.81 18.64
N GLU A 277 7.95 32.07 17.80
CA GLU A 277 8.85 30.99 18.20
C GLU A 277 10.24 31.20 17.60
N SER A 278 11.29 31.01 18.40
CA SER A 278 12.66 31.02 17.87
C SER A 278 12.95 29.72 17.11
N GLY A 279 13.72 29.84 16.03
CA GLY A 279 14.21 28.72 15.24
C GLY A 279 15.66 28.96 14.78
N PRO A 280 16.28 27.98 14.13
CA PRO A 280 17.65 28.11 13.67
C PRO A 280 17.83 29.24 12.66
N ARG A 281 19.06 29.76 12.59
CA ARG A 281 19.49 30.80 11.67
C ARG A 281 20.63 30.27 10.82
N MET A 282 20.65 30.64 9.54
CA MET A 282 21.77 30.28 8.69
C MET A 282 23.07 30.85 9.27
N ALA A 283 24.06 29.99 9.45
CA ALA A 283 25.37 30.41 9.93
C ALA A 283 26.08 31.25 8.86
N THR A 284 27.08 32.04 9.27
CA THR A 284 28.00 32.73 8.34
C THR A 284 29.43 32.31 8.67
N PRO A 285 29.85 31.11 8.24
CA PRO A 285 31.20 30.62 8.51
C PRO A 285 32.25 31.55 7.90
N GLY A 286 33.39 31.67 8.59
CA GLY A 286 34.55 32.37 8.04
C GLY A 286 35.09 31.65 6.81
N ALA A 287 35.54 32.41 5.81
CA ALA A 287 36.23 31.84 4.65
C ALA A 287 37.62 31.31 5.06
N ALA A 288 38.05 30.20 4.49
CA ALA A 288 39.45 29.78 4.62
C ALA A 288 40.37 30.85 4.00
N PRO A 289 41.55 31.15 4.59
CA PRO A 289 42.38 32.25 4.12
C PRO A 289 42.96 32.02 2.72
N SER A 290 43.28 30.76 2.37
CA SER A 290 43.76 30.36 1.05
C SER A 290 43.56 28.87 0.84
N ALA A 291 43.32 28.43 -0.39
CA ALA A 291 43.33 27.03 -0.79
C ALA A 291 43.86 26.87 -2.22
N ALA A 292 44.36 25.69 -2.57
CA ALA A 292 44.72 25.36 -3.95
C ALA A 292 43.45 25.35 -4.84
N PRO A 293 43.55 25.61 -6.15
CA PRO A 293 42.38 25.57 -7.05
C PRO A 293 41.64 24.23 -6.96
N GLY A 294 40.34 24.28 -6.70
CA GLY A 294 39.48 23.09 -6.64
C GLY A 294 38.75 22.84 -7.96
N GLN A 295 38.35 21.58 -8.18
CA GLN A 295 37.44 21.21 -9.28
C GLN A 295 35.99 21.26 -8.80
N ALA A 296 35.13 21.89 -9.58
CA ALA A 296 33.69 21.92 -9.36
C ALA A 296 32.95 21.01 -10.34
N PHE A 297 31.79 20.53 -9.93
CA PHE A 297 30.95 19.62 -10.67
C PHE A 297 29.52 20.15 -10.75
N GLU A 298 28.88 19.90 -11.86
CA GLU A 298 27.43 20.02 -12.00
C GLU A 298 26.84 18.61 -11.92
N ARG A 299 25.73 18.47 -11.20
CA ARG A 299 24.92 17.26 -11.17
C ARG A 299 23.52 17.53 -11.69
N GLY A 300 22.88 16.48 -12.18
CA GLY A 300 21.46 16.53 -12.50
C GLY A 300 20.84 15.15 -12.55
N THR A 301 19.52 15.15 -12.57
CA THR A 301 18.69 13.96 -12.69
C THR A 301 17.77 14.14 -13.88
N TRP A 302 17.71 13.14 -14.73
CA TRP A 302 16.65 12.98 -15.71
C TRP A 302 15.66 11.95 -15.19
N ARG A 303 14.40 12.35 -15.06
CA ARG A 303 13.24 11.50 -14.74
C ARG A 303 12.07 11.98 -15.56
N ASP A 304 11.39 11.05 -16.23
CA ASP A 304 10.32 11.32 -17.18
C ASP A 304 9.34 10.15 -17.13
N ASN A 305 8.59 10.07 -16.03
CA ASN A 305 7.71 8.97 -15.67
C ASN A 305 6.56 8.82 -16.68
N LYS A 306 6.34 7.58 -17.14
CA LYS A 306 5.39 7.25 -18.22
C LYS A 306 4.66 5.93 -18.00
N VAL A 307 5.30 4.99 -17.31
CA VAL A 307 4.80 3.63 -17.15
C VAL A 307 4.68 3.33 -15.67
N TYR A 308 3.49 2.93 -15.24
CA TYR A 308 3.26 2.42 -13.90
C TYR A 308 3.41 0.89 -13.90
N ASP A 309 4.13 0.32 -12.92
CA ASP A 309 4.25 -1.12 -12.71
C ASP A 309 4.01 -1.46 -11.25
N SER A 310 2.80 -1.96 -10.94
CA SER A 310 2.39 -2.30 -9.58
C SER A 310 3.22 -3.40 -8.92
N MET A 311 3.91 -4.23 -9.71
CA MET A 311 4.66 -5.38 -9.19
C MET A 311 6.08 -5.00 -8.76
N THR A 312 6.70 -4.03 -9.43
CA THR A 312 8.13 -3.73 -9.28
C THR A 312 8.33 -2.34 -8.67
N PRO A 313 8.93 -2.19 -7.47
CA PRO A 313 9.27 -0.88 -6.94
C PRO A 313 10.47 -0.28 -7.69
N GLY A 314 10.45 1.05 -7.84
CA GLY A 314 11.57 1.86 -8.30
C GLY A 314 12.53 2.20 -7.16
N HIS A 315 13.65 2.81 -7.51
CA HIS A 315 14.75 3.07 -6.57
C HIS A 315 14.41 4.16 -5.52
N ASP A 316 13.35 4.92 -5.77
CA ASP A 316 12.77 5.89 -4.84
C ASP A 316 11.54 5.37 -4.09
N GLY A 317 11.26 4.07 -4.21
CA GLY A 317 10.10 3.40 -3.63
C GLY A 317 8.78 3.72 -4.32
N ASP A 318 8.79 4.51 -5.40
CA ASP A 318 7.62 4.68 -6.26
C ASP A 318 7.49 3.49 -7.24
N ARG A 319 6.47 3.53 -8.10
CA ARG A 319 6.23 2.48 -9.11
C ARG A 319 6.10 3.06 -10.51
N TRP A 320 6.66 4.25 -10.71
CA TRP A 320 6.62 4.99 -11.94
C TRP A 320 7.99 4.97 -12.61
N PHE A 321 8.01 4.54 -13.86
CA PHE A 321 9.22 4.37 -14.64
C PHE A 321 9.13 5.17 -15.93
N ASN A 322 10.27 5.53 -16.49
CA ASN A 322 10.31 6.07 -17.84
C ASN A 322 9.92 5.03 -18.89
N ALA A 323 10.41 3.79 -18.75
CA ALA A 323 10.20 2.75 -19.74
C ALA A 323 10.23 1.35 -19.12
N ALA A 324 9.27 0.51 -19.55
CA ALA A 324 9.38 -0.94 -19.43
C ALA A 324 10.11 -1.50 -20.65
N MET A 325 11.32 -2.00 -20.45
CA MET A 325 12.18 -2.52 -21.52
C MET A 325 12.26 -4.03 -21.44
N THR A 326 11.80 -4.72 -22.48
CA THR A 326 11.91 -6.18 -22.60
C THR A 326 12.51 -6.52 -23.96
N VAL A 327 13.47 -7.45 -23.97
CA VAL A 327 14.15 -7.86 -25.19
C VAL A 327 14.33 -9.38 -25.25
N LEU A 328 14.06 -9.96 -26.43
CA LEU A 328 14.31 -11.38 -26.71
C LEU A 328 15.82 -11.65 -26.80
N PRO A 329 16.28 -12.88 -26.50
CA PRO A 329 17.70 -13.19 -26.40
C PRO A 329 18.48 -13.04 -27.71
N ASP A 330 17.81 -13.14 -28.84
CA ASP A 330 18.35 -13.03 -30.20
C ASP A 330 17.74 -11.84 -30.97
N ALA A 331 17.16 -10.87 -30.26
CA ALA A 331 16.49 -9.73 -30.88
C ALA A 331 17.46 -8.91 -31.76
N PRO A 332 17.09 -8.62 -33.03
CA PRO A 332 17.88 -7.73 -33.88
C PRO A 332 17.89 -6.30 -33.30
N ALA A 333 18.86 -5.48 -33.72
CA ALA A 333 19.02 -4.11 -33.22
C ALA A 333 17.75 -3.24 -33.36
N SER A 334 16.93 -3.47 -34.40
CA SER A 334 15.67 -2.75 -34.61
C SER A 334 14.56 -3.10 -33.61
N ALA A 335 14.71 -4.21 -32.87
CA ALA A 335 13.75 -4.67 -31.86
C ALA A 335 14.25 -4.43 -30.42
N GLN A 336 15.40 -3.79 -30.25
CA GLN A 336 15.96 -3.47 -28.94
C GLN A 336 15.34 -2.16 -28.41
N PRO A 337 14.69 -2.18 -27.23
CA PRO A 337 14.06 -0.98 -26.69
C PRO A 337 15.13 0.01 -26.22
N ALA A 338 14.84 1.31 -26.39
CA ALA A 338 15.74 2.38 -25.98
C ALA A 338 14.97 3.56 -25.38
N ALA A 339 15.61 4.24 -24.43
CA ALA A 339 15.17 5.53 -23.89
C ALA A 339 16.18 6.62 -24.21
N LEU A 340 15.70 7.85 -24.32
CA LEU A 340 16.51 9.03 -24.63
C LEU A 340 16.41 10.05 -23.49
N ALA A 341 17.47 10.16 -22.70
CA ALA A 341 17.60 11.15 -21.64
C ALA A 341 18.20 12.45 -22.18
N THR A 342 17.64 13.60 -21.81
CA THR A 342 18.19 14.92 -22.15
C THR A 342 19.04 15.44 -20.99
N ILE A 343 20.25 15.93 -21.28
CA ILE A 343 21.17 16.46 -20.27
C ILE A 343 20.99 17.98 -20.19
N ALA A 344 20.24 18.44 -19.19
CA ALA A 344 20.11 19.86 -18.91
C ALA A 344 21.48 20.44 -18.50
N THR A 345 21.87 21.58 -19.06
CA THR A 345 23.16 22.23 -18.78
C THR A 345 22.90 23.64 -18.26
N ARG A 346 23.38 23.96 -17.06
CA ARG A 346 23.33 25.28 -16.44
C ARG A 346 24.70 25.94 -16.37
N LEU A 347 25.76 25.15 -16.17
CA LEU A 347 27.14 25.64 -16.10
C LEU A 347 27.97 25.17 -17.29
N PRO A 348 28.94 25.96 -17.79
CA PRO A 348 29.79 25.53 -18.90
C PRO A 348 30.68 24.35 -18.49
N VAL A 349 30.53 23.24 -19.21
CA VAL A 349 31.32 22.02 -19.03
C VAL A 349 32.78 22.27 -19.40
N VAL A 350 33.69 21.71 -18.61
CA VAL A 350 35.14 21.72 -18.91
C VAL A 350 35.64 20.32 -19.19
N ALA A 351 36.83 20.21 -19.76
CA ALA A 351 37.43 18.92 -20.07
C ALA A 351 37.63 18.08 -18.79
N GLY A 352 37.22 16.81 -18.84
CA GLY A 352 37.38 15.85 -17.77
C GLY A 352 36.35 14.72 -17.89
N GLN A 353 36.35 13.81 -16.93
CA GLN A 353 35.44 12.67 -16.94
C GLN A 353 34.10 13.02 -16.28
N GLY A 354 33.01 12.79 -16.99
CA GLY A 354 31.66 12.75 -16.45
C GLY A 354 31.25 11.34 -16.06
N ILE A 355 30.39 11.23 -15.05
CA ILE A 355 29.79 9.98 -14.58
C ILE A 355 28.29 10.05 -14.86
N TYR A 356 27.75 9.00 -15.47
CA TYR A 356 26.33 8.86 -15.79
C TYR A 356 25.85 7.54 -15.20
N THR A 357 24.83 7.57 -14.36
CA THR A 357 24.29 6.40 -13.66
C THR A 357 22.83 6.24 -14.02
N ALA A 358 22.45 5.10 -14.60
CA ALA A 358 21.05 4.74 -14.80
C ALA A 358 20.58 3.86 -13.63
N SER A 359 19.47 4.22 -13.02
CA SER A 359 18.82 3.41 -11.99
C SER A 359 17.73 2.56 -12.65
N VAL A 360 17.83 1.24 -12.46
CA VAL A 360 16.93 0.27 -13.10
C VAL A 360 16.44 -0.76 -12.10
N SER A 361 15.18 -1.18 -12.24
CA SER A 361 14.63 -2.33 -11.53
C SER A 361 14.51 -3.52 -12.47
N VAL A 362 14.98 -4.69 -12.07
CA VAL A 362 14.90 -5.91 -12.85
C VAL A 362 13.52 -6.52 -12.68
N ALA A 363 12.86 -6.79 -13.81
CA ALA A 363 11.54 -7.39 -13.81
C ALA A 363 11.60 -8.85 -14.29
N GLY A 364 10.90 -9.73 -13.58
CA GLY A 364 10.75 -11.14 -13.92
C GLY A 364 11.75 -12.08 -13.23
N GLN A 365 11.58 -13.38 -13.47
CA GLN A 365 12.37 -14.44 -12.83
C GLN A 365 13.58 -14.83 -13.68
N ILE A 366 14.72 -15.09 -13.04
CA ILE A 366 15.94 -15.54 -13.73
C ILE A 366 16.02 -17.09 -13.67
N PRO A 367 16.13 -17.79 -14.81
CA PRO A 367 16.30 -19.24 -14.81
C PRO A 367 17.53 -19.67 -14.02
N THR A 368 17.37 -20.71 -13.19
CA THR A 368 18.40 -21.18 -12.24
C THR A 368 19.75 -21.44 -12.89
N GLN A 369 19.77 -22.02 -14.09
CA GLN A 369 20.99 -22.29 -14.83
C GLN A 369 21.84 -21.03 -15.14
N TYR A 370 21.20 -19.88 -15.35
CA TYR A 370 21.89 -18.63 -15.70
C TYR A 370 22.41 -17.92 -14.45
N CYS A 371 21.68 -18.02 -13.34
CA CYS A 371 22.16 -17.52 -12.05
C CYS A 371 23.34 -18.36 -11.54
N GLN A 372 23.27 -19.70 -11.63
CA GLN A 372 24.35 -20.62 -11.22
C GLN A 372 25.65 -20.39 -11.98
N SER A 373 25.56 -20.04 -13.27
CA SER A 373 26.73 -19.74 -14.10
C SER A 373 27.22 -18.30 -13.97
N GLY A 374 26.53 -17.44 -13.22
CA GLY A 374 26.81 -16.01 -13.15
C GLY A 374 26.68 -15.32 -14.50
N ALA A 375 25.78 -15.79 -15.36
CA ALA A 375 25.65 -15.29 -16.72
C ALA A 375 25.27 -13.81 -16.74
N GLN A 376 26.11 -12.99 -17.40
CA GLN A 376 25.89 -11.56 -17.57
C GLN A 376 24.92 -11.28 -18.74
N GLY A 377 23.69 -11.77 -18.60
CA GLY A 377 22.64 -11.68 -19.62
C GLY A 377 22.02 -10.31 -19.76
N TYR A 378 22.04 -9.50 -18.70
CA TYR A 378 21.50 -8.15 -18.73
C TYR A 378 22.57 -7.20 -19.25
N LYS A 379 22.28 -6.52 -20.36
CA LYS A 379 23.24 -5.68 -21.09
C LYS A 379 22.60 -4.35 -21.43
N LEU A 380 23.14 -3.26 -20.88
CA LEU A 380 22.66 -1.92 -21.13
C LEU A 380 23.75 -1.12 -21.84
N ARG A 381 23.43 -0.64 -23.05
CA ARG A 381 24.31 0.22 -23.83
C ARG A 381 23.98 1.67 -23.55
N PHE A 382 25.01 2.42 -23.19
CA PHE A 382 25.05 3.87 -23.07
C PHE A 382 25.64 4.46 -24.37
N GLU A 383 24.93 5.40 -24.99
CA GLU A 383 25.45 6.21 -26.08
C GLU A 383 25.39 7.68 -25.68
N ALA A 384 26.55 8.33 -25.61
CA ALA A 384 26.66 9.78 -25.47
C ALA A 384 26.37 10.42 -26.83
N LEU A 385 25.41 11.33 -26.89
CA LEU A 385 24.97 11.96 -28.13
C LEU A 385 25.14 13.48 -28.09
N ASP A 386 25.46 14.07 -29.23
CA ASP A 386 25.39 15.52 -29.42
C ASP A 386 23.94 16.02 -29.63
N GLY A 387 23.77 17.32 -29.85
CA GLY A 387 22.46 17.93 -30.10
C GLY A 387 21.76 17.43 -31.37
N ALA A 388 22.53 16.96 -32.36
CA ALA A 388 22.05 16.38 -33.63
C ALA A 388 21.84 14.85 -33.56
N ASN A 389 22.01 14.25 -32.38
CA ASN A 389 21.96 12.81 -32.12
C ASN A 389 23.10 11.99 -32.74
N ALA A 390 24.23 12.61 -33.09
CA ALA A 390 25.43 11.87 -33.48
C ALA A 390 26.08 11.23 -32.24
N VAL A 391 26.54 9.98 -32.38
CA VAL A 391 27.18 9.24 -31.30
C VAL A 391 28.61 9.76 -31.09
N LEU A 392 28.87 10.28 -29.89
CA LEU A 392 30.17 10.77 -29.44
C LEU A 392 30.98 9.67 -28.75
N ASP A 393 30.31 8.79 -28.02
CA ASP A 393 30.90 7.66 -27.30
C ASP A 393 29.84 6.56 -27.11
N SER A 394 30.27 5.31 -27.00
CA SER A 394 29.40 4.16 -26.80
C SER A 394 30.04 3.15 -25.88
N LEU A 395 29.37 2.89 -24.76
CA LEU A 395 29.84 1.99 -23.70
C LEU A 395 28.74 0.98 -23.38
N THR A 396 29.11 -0.25 -23.02
CA THR A 396 28.14 -1.29 -22.65
C THR A 396 28.55 -1.92 -21.34
N ASN A 397 27.61 -1.96 -20.39
CA ASN A 397 27.77 -2.72 -19.16
C ASN A 397 26.90 -3.98 -19.24
N ALA A 398 27.48 -5.10 -18.81
CA ALA A 398 26.79 -6.36 -18.68
C ALA A 398 26.83 -6.81 -17.22
N TRP A 399 25.71 -7.27 -16.67
CA TRP A 399 25.63 -7.75 -15.30
C TRP A 399 24.74 -8.97 -15.16
N SER A 400 24.87 -9.65 -14.03
CA SER A 400 23.96 -10.72 -13.61
C SER A 400 23.18 -10.22 -12.38
N PRO A 401 21.85 -10.08 -12.46
CA PRO A 401 21.09 -9.51 -11.36
C PRO A 401 20.76 -10.49 -10.24
N ALA A 402 21.15 -11.77 -10.35
CA ALA A 402 20.92 -12.73 -9.29
C ALA A 402 22.20 -13.46 -8.89
N THR A 403 22.25 -13.87 -7.63
CA THR A 403 23.29 -14.75 -7.08
C THR A 403 22.69 -16.06 -6.64
N PHE A 404 23.40 -17.17 -6.85
CA PHE A 404 22.94 -18.50 -6.43
C PHE A 404 23.49 -18.80 -5.04
N ASP A 405 22.62 -19.00 -4.06
CA ASP A 405 23.00 -19.25 -2.67
C ASP A 405 23.30 -20.73 -2.36
N GLY A 406 23.24 -21.60 -3.38
CA GLY A 406 23.34 -23.05 -3.25
C GLY A 406 22.00 -23.77 -3.37
N THR A 407 20.88 -23.06 -3.17
CA THR A 407 19.52 -23.62 -3.22
C THR A 407 18.62 -22.89 -4.22
N ARG A 408 18.68 -21.57 -4.28
CA ARG A 408 17.83 -20.75 -5.15
C ARG A 408 18.56 -19.51 -5.68
N CYS A 409 17.95 -18.88 -6.67
CA CYS A 409 18.41 -17.59 -7.18
C CYS A 409 17.91 -16.48 -6.27
N GLN A 410 18.81 -15.67 -5.75
CA GLN A 410 18.51 -14.45 -5.02
C GLN A 410 18.60 -13.29 -5.99
N LEU A 411 17.45 -12.75 -6.39
CA LEU A 411 17.37 -11.58 -7.26
C LEU A 411 17.71 -10.32 -6.45
N VAL A 412 18.62 -9.51 -6.97
CA VAL A 412 18.76 -8.11 -6.60
C VAL A 412 17.95 -7.33 -7.62
N GLU A 413 16.85 -6.73 -7.19
CA GLU A 413 15.92 -6.05 -8.09
C GLU A 413 16.48 -4.72 -8.58
N GLU A 414 17.02 -3.90 -7.67
CA GLU A 414 17.49 -2.54 -7.97
C GLU A 414 18.98 -2.51 -8.34
N TRP A 415 19.31 -1.81 -9.43
CA TRP A 415 20.67 -1.67 -9.93
C TRP A 415 20.97 -0.25 -10.38
N ASP A 416 22.13 0.25 -9.95
CA ASP A 416 22.76 1.45 -10.48
C ASP A 416 23.87 1.07 -11.48
N ILE A 417 23.65 1.42 -12.74
CA ILE A 417 24.60 1.14 -13.82
C ILE A 417 25.32 2.43 -14.19
N ALA A 418 26.60 2.51 -13.84
CA ALA A 418 27.42 3.71 -14.05
C ALA A 418 28.36 3.59 -15.26
N TRP A 419 28.50 4.69 -16.01
CA TRP A 419 29.46 4.87 -17.09
C TRP A 419 30.30 6.13 -16.87
N VAL A 420 31.57 6.06 -17.27
CA VAL A 420 32.51 7.18 -17.20
C VAL A 420 32.95 7.52 -18.61
N THR A 421 32.78 8.78 -19.03
CA THR A 421 33.18 9.23 -20.37
C THR A 421 33.75 10.64 -20.33
N SER A 422 34.67 10.94 -21.24
CA SER A 422 35.14 12.31 -21.51
C SER A 422 34.31 13.02 -22.58
N ALA A 423 33.37 12.32 -23.23
CA ALA A 423 32.42 12.95 -24.14
C ALA A 423 31.49 13.90 -23.36
N ILE A 424 31.04 14.97 -24.01
CA ILE A 424 30.10 15.95 -23.43
C ILE A 424 28.74 15.77 -24.12
N PRO A 425 27.91 14.81 -23.66
CA PRO A 425 26.60 14.58 -24.26
C PRO A 425 25.63 15.73 -24.01
N ALA A 426 24.87 16.09 -25.04
CA ALA A 426 23.62 16.82 -24.89
C ALA A 426 22.46 15.87 -24.57
N LYS A 427 22.56 14.61 -25.01
CA LYS A 427 21.59 13.54 -24.75
C LYS A 427 22.30 12.23 -24.50
N VAL A 428 21.65 11.32 -23.80
CA VAL A 428 22.11 9.95 -23.57
C VAL A 428 21.04 9.00 -24.08
N ARG A 429 21.43 8.04 -24.93
CA ARG A 429 20.55 6.91 -25.29
C ARG A 429 20.93 5.69 -24.49
N LEU A 430 19.96 5.12 -23.79
CA LEU A 430 20.08 3.86 -23.06
C LEU A 430 19.35 2.78 -23.86
N THR A 431 20.03 1.71 -24.27
CA THR A 431 19.42 0.61 -25.05
C THR A 431 19.63 -0.72 -24.33
N LEU A 432 18.54 -1.43 -24.03
CA LEU A 432 18.62 -2.79 -23.51
C LEU A 432 18.95 -3.73 -24.67
N LEU A 433 20.11 -4.36 -24.61
CA LEU A 433 20.60 -5.26 -25.66
C LEU A 433 20.12 -6.69 -25.44
N ALA A 434 20.03 -7.45 -26.54
CA ALA A 434 19.71 -8.87 -26.50
C ALA A 434 20.68 -9.65 -25.60
N SER A 435 20.13 -10.52 -24.75
CA SER A 435 20.92 -11.22 -23.72
C SER A 435 21.90 -12.24 -24.32
N GLY A 436 21.53 -12.88 -25.43
CA GLY A 436 22.21 -14.05 -25.97
C GLY A 436 21.90 -15.36 -25.21
N LEU A 437 21.03 -15.33 -24.21
CA LEU A 437 20.70 -16.49 -23.37
C LEU A 437 19.48 -17.23 -23.95
N ALA A 438 19.69 -18.42 -24.50
CA ALA A 438 18.65 -19.16 -25.20
C ALA A 438 17.34 -19.30 -24.39
N GLY A 439 16.21 -18.95 -25.01
CA GLY A 439 14.89 -19.05 -24.40
C GLY A 439 14.61 -18.07 -23.25
N TYR A 440 15.50 -17.10 -22.99
CA TYR A 440 15.36 -16.16 -21.88
C TYR A 440 15.34 -14.70 -22.34
N GLN A 441 14.18 -14.07 -22.18
CA GLN A 441 14.03 -12.64 -22.36
C GLN A 441 14.47 -11.89 -21.10
N THR A 442 15.21 -10.80 -21.28
CA THR A 442 15.57 -9.90 -20.18
C THR A 442 14.59 -8.75 -20.12
N SER A 443 14.13 -8.40 -18.92
CA SER A 443 13.22 -7.27 -18.70
C SER A 443 13.73 -6.39 -17.57
N ILE A 444 13.73 -5.07 -17.80
CA ILE A 444 14.02 -4.04 -16.80
C ILE A 444 12.94 -2.97 -16.83
N ARG A 445 12.88 -2.19 -15.75
CA ARG A 445 12.20 -0.91 -15.66
C ARG A 445 13.25 0.16 -15.49
N LEU A 446 13.30 1.12 -16.41
CA LEU A 446 14.21 2.26 -16.33
C LEU A 446 13.51 3.37 -15.55
N ASP A 447 14.02 3.69 -14.36
CA ASP A 447 13.48 4.73 -13.48
C ASP A 447 14.04 6.09 -13.93
N SER A 448 15.33 6.31 -13.66
CA SER A 448 15.96 7.61 -13.83
C SER A 448 17.41 7.49 -14.28
N MET A 449 18.00 8.65 -14.61
CA MET A 449 19.43 8.75 -14.86
C MET A 449 20.00 9.96 -14.12
N HIS A 450 20.98 9.70 -13.26
CA HIS A 450 21.76 10.72 -12.58
C HIS A 450 23.06 10.96 -13.33
N TRP A 451 23.57 12.19 -13.29
CA TRP A 451 24.85 12.51 -13.90
C TRP A 451 25.63 13.53 -13.09
N GLN A 452 26.95 13.47 -13.23
CA GLN A 452 27.90 14.42 -12.67
C GLN A 452 28.98 14.70 -13.71
N ARG A 453 29.36 15.97 -13.91
CA ARG A 453 30.47 16.34 -14.81
C ARG A 453 31.23 17.58 -14.35
N PRO A 454 32.51 17.71 -14.69
CA PRO A 454 33.31 18.87 -14.32
C PRO A 454 32.85 20.12 -15.07
N VAL A 455 32.76 21.23 -14.36
CA VAL A 455 32.29 22.52 -14.91
C VAL A 455 33.19 23.68 -14.48
N SER A 456 33.09 24.78 -15.22
CA SER A 456 33.54 26.09 -14.77
C SER A 456 32.40 26.83 -14.07
N LEU A 457 32.71 27.59 -13.02
CA LEU A 457 31.73 28.36 -12.24
C LEU A 457 31.45 29.71 -12.90
N THR A 458 30.89 29.66 -14.11
CA THR A 458 30.46 30.81 -14.91
C THR A 458 28.94 30.83 -15.01
N PHE A 459 28.29 31.76 -14.31
CA PHE A 459 26.84 31.69 -14.03
C PHE A 459 25.95 32.46 -15.01
N ALA A 460 26.50 33.03 -16.08
CA ALA A 460 25.77 33.78 -17.11
C ALA A 460 24.75 34.83 -16.57
N SER A 461 25.06 35.44 -15.41
CA SER A 461 24.20 36.37 -14.65
C SER A 461 22.90 35.79 -14.08
N GLN A 462 22.76 34.45 -14.01
CA GLN A 462 21.54 33.75 -13.54
C GLN A 462 21.71 33.07 -12.17
N GLY A 463 22.94 32.77 -11.75
CA GLY A 463 23.18 31.90 -10.59
C GLY A 463 23.08 30.42 -10.95
N GLY A 464 23.02 29.55 -9.95
CA GLY A 464 23.02 28.10 -10.13
C GLY A 464 23.72 27.37 -8.98
N ASP A 465 23.63 26.05 -8.99
CA ASP A 465 24.21 25.19 -7.98
C ASP A 465 25.36 24.34 -8.52
N PHE A 466 26.27 23.94 -7.64
CA PHE A 466 27.44 23.15 -7.99
C PHE A 466 27.94 22.35 -6.79
N TRP A 467 28.66 21.28 -7.08
CA TRP A 467 29.26 20.39 -6.10
C TRP A 467 30.77 20.48 -6.14
N THR A 468 31.40 20.22 -5.01
CA THR A 468 32.86 20.17 -4.89
C THR A 468 33.27 18.91 -4.16
N GLN A 469 34.49 18.45 -4.42
CA GLN A 469 35.06 17.32 -3.70
C GLN A 469 35.32 17.65 -2.23
N ALA A 470 35.49 16.60 -1.43
CA ALA A 470 36.02 16.71 -0.07
C ALA A 470 37.42 17.35 -0.07
N GLY A 471 37.77 18.00 1.03
CA GLY A 471 39.05 18.71 1.21
C GLY A 471 38.95 20.23 1.04
N ALA A 472 40.10 20.90 1.06
CA ALA A 472 40.18 22.35 0.87
C ALA A 472 40.29 22.68 -0.63
N GLY A 473 39.63 23.75 -1.08
CA GLY A 473 39.64 24.15 -2.49
C GLY A 473 39.28 25.63 -2.69
N GLY A 474 39.99 26.29 -3.59
CA GLY A 474 39.73 27.67 -4.02
C GLY A 474 38.92 27.68 -5.31
N TYR A 475 37.84 28.48 -5.33
CA TYR A 475 36.88 28.50 -6.43
C TYR A 475 36.64 29.93 -6.91
N VAL A 476 36.88 30.17 -8.21
CA VAL A 476 36.63 31.46 -8.87
C VAL A 476 35.24 31.44 -9.45
N LEU A 477 34.42 32.42 -9.07
CA LEU A 477 33.05 32.61 -9.53
C LEU A 477 33.02 33.78 -10.52
N SER A 478 32.49 33.54 -11.72
CA SER A 478 32.44 34.56 -12.78
C SER A 478 31.05 34.69 -13.40
N ALA A 479 30.80 35.83 -14.06
CA ALA A 479 29.49 36.18 -14.60
C ALA A 479 28.36 35.99 -13.55
N LEU A 480 28.60 36.46 -12.33
CA LEU A 480 27.67 36.33 -11.22
C LEU A 480 26.37 37.14 -11.45
N PRO A 481 25.22 36.71 -10.92
CA PRO A 481 24.01 37.51 -10.92
C PRO A 481 24.19 38.81 -10.09
N GLN A 482 23.27 39.76 -10.23
CA GLN A 482 23.28 40.97 -9.40
C GLN A 482 23.12 40.63 -7.91
N ASN A 483 23.95 41.25 -7.06
CA ASN A 483 23.99 41.03 -5.61
C ASN A 483 24.05 39.52 -5.26
N PRO A 484 25.12 38.83 -5.67
CA PRO A 484 25.22 37.38 -5.51
C PRO A 484 25.36 37.00 -4.04
N VAL A 485 24.67 35.93 -3.65
CA VAL A 485 24.83 35.28 -2.34
C VAL A 485 25.16 33.82 -2.58
N LEU A 486 26.24 33.35 -1.97
CA LEU A 486 26.66 31.95 -1.99
C LEU A 486 26.15 31.27 -0.71
N TYR A 487 25.46 30.15 -0.87
CA TYR A 487 25.02 29.31 0.24
C TYR A 487 25.75 27.97 0.16
N ASP A 488 26.28 27.47 1.28
CA ASP A 488 26.57 26.04 1.45
C ASP A 488 25.26 25.38 1.91
N VAL A 489 24.73 24.48 1.07
CA VAL A 489 23.46 23.79 1.27
C VAL A 489 23.68 22.29 1.50
N THR A 490 24.89 21.89 1.87
CA THR A 490 25.26 20.49 2.12
C THR A 490 24.41 19.89 3.23
N ASP A 491 24.15 20.67 4.29
CA ASP A 491 23.05 20.39 5.22
C ASP A 491 21.78 21.06 4.68
N LYS A 492 20.85 20.25 4.19
CA LYS A 492 19.59 20.71 3.58
C LYS A 492 18.71 21.51 4.55
N LEU A 493 18.81 21.25 5.86
CA LEU A 493 18.00 21.90 6.90
C LEU A 493 18.75 23.02 7.61
N ALA A 494 20.08 22.99 7.60
CA ALA A 494 20.93 24.02 8.19
C ALA A 494 21.92 24.65 7.18
N PRO A 495 21.45 25.24 6.07
CA PRO A 495 22.32 25.91 5.12
C PRO A 495 23.06 27.10 5.78
N SER A 496 24.20 27.47 5.21
CA SER A 496 25.01 28.59 5.69
C SER A 496 25.35 29.57 4.57
N VAL A 497 25.53 30.84 4.92
CA VAL A 497 25.88 31.91 3.99
C VAL A 497 27.40 32.03 3.93
N VAL A 498 27.96 31.79 2.75
CA VAL A 498 29.42 31.81 2.52
C VAL A 498 29.82 33.16 1.91
N PRO A 499 30.76 33.91 2.53
CA PRO A 499 31.24 35.16 1.96
C PRO A 499 31.94 34.96 0.61
N ILE A 500 31.59 35.81 -0.37
CA ILE A 500 32.31 35.91 -1.64
C ILE A 500 33.34 37.04 -1.52
N ALA A 501 34.63 36.73 -1.70
CA ALA A 501 35.73 37.68 -1.65
C ALA A 501 36.35 37.84 -3.05
N SER A 502 36.29 39.04 -3.62
CA SER A 502 36.88 39.37 -4.93
C SER A 502 36.48 38.40 -6.06
N GLY A 503 35.21 37.96 -6.07
CA GLY A 503 34.72 36.99 -7.05
C GLY A 503 35.18 35.55 -6.81
N SER A 504 35.58 35.20 -5.60
CA SER A 504 36.03 33.85 -5.24
C SER A 504 35.63 33.47 -3.82
N PHE A 505 35.74 32.19 -3.49
CA PHE A 505 35.68 31.71 -2.11
C PHE A 505 36.65 30.53 -1.91
N ASN A 506 37.04 30.30 -0.66
CA ASN A 506 37.87 29.17 -0.28
C ASN A 506 37.08 28.23 0.63
N GLN A 507 36.87 27.01 0.17
CA GLN A 507 36.33 25.91 0.95
C GLN A 507 37.37 25.44 1.97
N ALA A 508 36.95 25.29 3.23
CA ALA A 508 37.75 24.71 4.29
C ALA A 508 37.91 23.18 4.11
N ALA A 509 39.00 22.62 4.63
CA ALA A 509 39.21 21.17 4.60
C ALA A 509 38.09 20.42 5.36
N GLY A 510 37.58 19.37 4.75
CA GLY A 510 36.54 18.50 5.32
C GLY A 510 36.56 17.12 4.67
N SER A 511 35.91 16.15 5.29
CA SER A 511 35.87 14.74 4.83
C SER A 511 34.74 14.44 3.85
N SER A 512 33.79 15.36 3.68
CA SER A 512 32.65 15.21 2.78
C SER A 512 32.75 16.20 1.61
N GLU A 513 32.14 15.81 0.50
CA GLU A 513 31.79 16.75 -0.58
C GLU A 513 30.93 17.90 -0.05
N ARG A 514 30.87 18.98 -0.84
CA ARG A 514 29.98 20.12 -0.58
C ARG A 514 29.07 20.39 -1.76
N HIS A 515 27.90 20.94 -1.45
CA HIS A 515 26.92 21.45 -2.39
C HIS A 515 26.68 22.92 -2.10
N TYR A 516 26.86 23.75 -3.13
CA TYR A 516 26.68 25.19 -3.02
C TYR A 516 25.63 25.69 -3.99
N VAL A 517 24.95 26.77 -3.61
CA VAL A 517 24.00 27.51 -4.46
C VAL A 517 24.43 28.96 -4.54
N VAL A 518 24.59 29.48 -5.75
CA VAL A 518 24.71 30.92 -6.02
C VAL A 518 23.34 31.44 -6.41
N ALA A 519 22.76 32.29 -5.56
CA ALA A 519 21.50 32.98 -5.86
C ALA A 519 21.75 34.47 -6.12
N GLY A 520 21.04 35.05 -7.08
CA GLY A 520 20.98 36.51 -7.24
C GLY A 520 19.95 37.09 -6.29
N ALA A 521 20.35 38.04 -5.42
CA ALA A 521 19.43 38.57 -4.40
C ALA A 521 18.20 39.31 -4.97
N ALA A 522 18.18 39.64 -6.27
CA ALA A 522 17.04 40.26 -6.95
C ALA A 522 16.06 39.25 -7.59
N ASN A 523 16.49 38.00 -7.83
CA ASN A 523 15.73 36.99 -8.58
C ASN A 523 15.62 35.68 -7.78
N VAL A 524 15.16 35.79 -6.53
CA VAL A 524 14.90 34.63 -5.66
C VAL A 524 13.44 34.22 -5.81
N ALA A 525 13.17 32.91 -5.90
CA ALA A 525 11.81 32.39 -6.01
C ALA A 525 10.96 32.81 -4.80
N GLN A 526 9.74 33.28 -5.07
CA GLN A 526 8.78 33.66 -4.03
C GLN A 526 7.67 32.60 -3.95
N PRO A 527 7.69 31.73 -2.93
CA PRO A 527 6.67 30.70 -2.77
C PRO A 527 5.32 31.31 -2.38
N LYS A 528 4.25 30.53 -2.57
CA LYS A 528 2.92 30.93 -2.14
C LYS A 528 2.82 30.88 -0.61
N VAL A 529 2.42 31.99 0.00
CA VAL A 529 2.21 32.09 1.45
C VAL A 529 0.72 32.16 1.76
N THR A 530 0.24 31.32 2.65
CA THR A 530 -1.16 31.28 3.08
C THR A 530 -1.23 31.31 4.61
N ALA A 531 -1.90 32.32 5.17
CA ALA A 531 -2.18 32.34 6.61
C ALA A 531 -3.10 31.18 6.98
N ARG A 532 -2.80 30.51 8.09
CA ARG A 532 -3.59 29.41 8.65
C ARG A 532 -3.96 29.74 10.09
N SER A 533 -5.23 29.55 10.40
CA SER A 533 -5.70 29.55 11.79
C SER A 533 -5.40 28.18 12.41
N ALA A 534 -5.31 28.14 13.74
CA ALA A 534 -5.21 26.88 14.47
C ALA A 534 -6.34 25.90 14.05
N VAL A 535 -5.95 24.69 13.64
CA VAL A 535 -6.88 23.65 13.21
C VAL A 535 -7.67 23.13 14.41
N THR A 536 -8.98 22.95 14.23
CA THR A 536 -9.88 22.25 15.16
C THR A 536 -10.81 21.33 14.37
N PHE A 537 -10.93 20.07 14.77
CA PHE A 537 -11.76 19.08 14.07
C PHE A 537 -13.22 19.04 14.55
N GLY A 538 -13.58 19.81 15.57
CA GLY A 538 -14.84 19.67 16.29
C GLY A 538 -14.77 18.51 17.30
N ASN A 539 -15.93 18.00 17.75
CA ASN A 539 -15.98 16.91 18.73
C ASN A 539 -16.01 15.54 18.03
N VAL A 540 -14.87 15.11 17.50
CA VAL A 540 -14.73 13.82 16.78
C VAL A 540 -15.10 12.63 17.66
N LYS A 541 -14.72 12.67 18.95
CA LYS A 541 -15.03 11.62 19.94
C LYS A 541 -16.53 11.47 20.25
N ALA A 542 -17.36 12.48 19.97
CA ALA A 542 -18.81 12.37 20.08
C ALA A 542 -19.50 11.96 18.77
N ALA A 543 -18.81 12.06 17.63
CA ALA A 543 -19.39 11.73 16.33
C ALA A 543 -19.47 10.21 16.12
N ASN A 544 -20.53 9.73 15.47
CA ASN A 544 -20.67 8.33 15.05
C ASN A 544 -20.91 8.17 13.54
N ALA A 545 -20.99 9.30 12.82
CA ALA A 545 -21.00 9.37 11.35
C ALA A 545 -20.09 10.51 10.87
N ILE A 546 -18.85 10.19 10.53
CA ILE A 546 -17.82 11.17 10.15
C ILE A 546 -17.72 11.22 8.62
N TYR A 547 -17.77 12.40 8.03
CA TYR A 547 -17.61 12.62 6.60
C TYR A 547 -16.33 13.42 6.37
N ILE A 548 -15.37 12.84 5.67
CA ILE A 548 -14.05 13.44 5.43
C ILE A 548 -13.96 13.84 3.96
N GLY A 549 -13.83 15.13 3.66
CA GLY A 549 -13.73 15.60 2.27
C GLY A 549 -13.18 17.01 2.17
N PRO A 550 -12.89 17.50 0.95
CA PRO A 550 -12.44 18.87 0.75
C PRO A 550 -13.55 19.85 1.15
N THR A 551 -13.19 20.98 1.76
CA THR A 551 -14.14 22.01 2.23
C THR A 551 -15.22 22.39 1.21
N GLN A 552 -14.90 22.42 -0.08
CA GLN A 552 -15.88 22.70 -1.15
C GLN A 552 -17.09 21.74 -1.18
N PHE A 553 -16.95 20.52 -0.68
CA PHE A 553 -18.02 19.52 -0.62
C PHE A 553 -18.89 19.62 0.64
N ARG A 554 -18.54 20.46 1.61
CA ARG A 554 -19.27 20.58 2.88
C ARG A 554 -20.75 20.92 2.68
N SER A 555 -21.04 21.88 1.80
CA SER A 555 -22.42 22.29 1.50
C SER A 555 -23.22 21.18 0.80
N GLY A 556 -22.58 20.45 -0.12
CA GLY A 556 -23.20 19.35 -0.87
C GLY A 556 -23.56 18.14 -0.01
N VAL A 557 -22.78 17.84 1.04
CA VAL A 557 -23.08 16.75 1.98
C VAL A 557 -24.15 17.12 3.01
N GLN A 558 -24.38 18.42 3.25
CA GLN A 558 -25.25 18.90 4.34
C GLN A 558 -26.65 18.25 4.38
N PRO A 559 -27.37 18.03 3.26
CA PRO A 559 -28.66 17.34 3.30
C PRO A 559 -28.59 15.94 3.91
N LEU A 560 -27.51 15.19 3.65
CA LEU A 560 -27.29 13.87 4.22
C LEU A 560 -26.95 13.95 5.72
N LEU A 561 -26.18 14.96 6.15
CA LEU A 561 -25.91 15.17 7.58
C LEU A 561 -27.23 15.47 8.34
N THR A 562 -28.12 16.27 7.76
CA THR A 562 -29.44 16.53 8.33
C THR A 562 -30.26 15.24 8.45
N LEU A 563 -30.26 14.39 7.42
CA LEU A 563 -30.93 13.08 7.47
C LEU A 563 -30.36 12.18 8.57
N ARG A 564 -29.03 12.06 8.66
CA ARG A 564 -28.34 11.28 9.71
C ARG A 564 -28.71 11.78 11.11
N THR A 565 -28.78 13.10 11.30
CA THR A 565 -29.23 13.70 12.57
C THR A 565 -30.66 13.27 12.91
N SER A 566 -31.58 13.28 11.93
CA SER A 566 -32.98 12.84 12.14
C SER A 566 -33.12 11.34 12.44
N GLN A 567 -32.11 10.54 12.08
CA GLN A 567 -32.02 9.11 12.38
C GLN A 567 -31.30 8.82 13.71
N GLY A 568 -30.92 9.84 14.48
CA GLY A 568 -30.28 9.69 15.79
C GLY A 568 -28.75 9.59 15.76
N TYR A 569 -28.11 9.78 14.60
CA TYR A 569 -26.66 9.89 14.52
C TYR A 569 -26.18 11.28 14.94
N THR A 570 -24.90 11.37 15.33
CA THR A 570 -24.16 12.62 15.51
C THR A 570 -23.17 12.77 14.33
N PRO A 571 -23.62 13.37 13.22
CA PRO A 571 -22.78 13.50 12.03
C PRO A 571 -21.80 14.66 12.13
N LEU A 572 -20.59 14.48 11.60
CA LEU A 572 -19.54 15.49 11.58
C LEU A 572 -18.87 15.53 10.22
N PHE A 573 -18.78 16.71 9.60
CA PHE A 573 -17.94 16.91 8.41
C PHE A 573 -16.58 17.48 8.81
N VAL A 574 -15.52 16.76 8.44
CA VAL A 574 -14.12 17.11 8.66
C VAL A 574 -13.48 17.48 7.31
N ASP A 575 -12.82 18.64 7.28
CA ASP A 575 -12.07 19.07 6.10
C ASP A 575 -10.78 18.27 5.96
N VAL A 576 -10.61 17.57 4.84
CA VAL A 576 -9.44 16.70 4.63
C VAL A 576 -8.13 17.49 4.58
N GLN A 577 -8.15 18.75 4.13
CA GLN A 577 -6.95 19.59 4.15
C GLN A 577 -6.47 19.88 5.58
N SER A 578 -7.39 20.00 6.53
CA SER A 578 -7.05 20.18 7.95
C SER A 578 -6.40 18.93 8.53
N ILE A 579 -6.83 17.74 8.09
CA ILE A 579 -6.18 16.47 8.44
C ILE A 579 -4.76 16.43 7.89
N TYR A 580 -4.58 16.72 6.60
CA TYR A 580 -3.26 16.79 5.98
C TYR A 580 -2.33 17.78 6.67
N ASP A 581 -2.85 18.96 7.03
CA ASP A 581 -2.07 19.99 7.72
C ASP A 581 -1.53 19.52 9.08
N VAL A 582 -2.31 18.74 9.84
CA VAL A 582 -1.94 18.26 11.18
C VAL A 582 -1.17 16.95 11.15
N TYR A 583 -1.59 15.96 10.36
CA TYR A 583 -1.04 14.60 10.38
C TYR A 583 -0.14 14.27 9.18
N GLY A 584 -0.05 15.16 8.19
CA GLY A 584 0.80 14.99 7.01
C GLY A 584 1.67 16.19 6.70
N ASP A 585 1.91 17.10 7.68
CA ASP A 585 2.65 18.35 7.49
C ASP A 585 2.15 19.23 6.33
N GLY A 586 0.89 19.08 5.95
CA GLY A 586 0.22 19.78 4.87
C GLY A 586 0.27 19.10 3.50
N TYR A 587 0.86 17.92 3.41
CA TYR A 587 0.91 17.07 2.21
C TYR A 587 -0.34 16.20 2.10
N ILE A 588 -0.83 16.02 0.86
CA ILE A 588 -1.83 15.02 0.54
C ILE A 588 -1.25 13.64 0.90
N SER A 589 -1.93 12.92 1.80
CA SER A 589 -1.41 11.68 2.38
C SER A 589 -2.55 10.79 2.85
N ALA A 590 -2.64 9.57 2.29
CA ALA A 590 -3.57 8.55 2.79
C ALA A 590 -3.24 8.15 4.26
N PRO A 591 -1.97 7.92 4.63
CA PRO A 591 -1.58 7.70 6.02
C PRO A 591 -2.06 8.80 6.98
N ALA A 592 -2.01 10.08 6.59
CA ALA A 592 -2.48 11.17 7.45
C ALA A 592 -3.97 11.07 7.82
N ILE A 593 -4.79 10.49 6.94
CA ILE A 593 -6.21 10.23 7.22
C ILE A 593 -6.35 9.09 8.24
N ARG A 594 -5.60 8.00 8.06
CA ARG A 594 -5.57 6.89 9.03
C ARG A 594 -5.10 7.39 10.40
N ASP A 595 -4.04 8.19 10.44
CA ASP A 595 -3.45 8.77 11.64
C ASP A 595 -4.43 9.69 12.39
N PHE A 596 -5.19 10.51 11.65
CA PHE A 596 -6.32 11.26 12.21
C PHE A 596 -7.37 10.33 12.83
N LEU A 597 -7.75 9.26 12.12
CA LEU A 597 -8.74 8.32 12.61
C LEU A 597 -8.25 7.61 13.89
N ARG A 598 -7.00 7.13 13.90
CA ARG A 598 -6.36 6.51 15.08
C ARG A 598 -6.37 7.46 16.28
N ALA A 599 -5.98 8.71 16.08
CA ALA A 599 -5.81 9.68 17.15
C ALA A 599 -7.14 10.24 17.70
N GLU A 600 -8.13 10.46 16.82
CA GLU A 600 -9.30 11.28 17.16
C GLU A 600 -10.59 10.48 17.38
N THR A 601 -10.70 9.24 16.88
CA THR A 601 -12.00 8.55 16.81
C THR A 601 -12.37 7.70 18.03
N ASP A 602 -11.53 7.55 19.06
CA ASP A 602 -11.79 6.67 20.22
C ASP A 602 -12.30 5.27 19.76
N TRP A 603 -11.64 4.74 18.73
CA TRP A 603 -11.98 3.50 18.03
C TRP A 603 -11.81 2.24 18.89
N GLN A 604 -10.97 2.31 19.93
CA GLN A 604 -10.77 1.22 20.89
C GLN A 604 -11.93 1.09 21.90
N ASN A 605 -12.93 1.96 21.83
CA ASN A 605 -14.12 1.90 22.68
C ASN A 605 -15.15 0.95 22.09
N ALA A 606 -15.23 -0.26 22.64
CA ALA A 606 -16.16 -1.30 22.20
C ALA A 606 -17.65 -0.92 22.28
N ASN A 607 -18.01 0.13 23.04
CA ASN A 607 -19.39 0.62 23.12
C ASN A 607 -19.76 1.59 21.98
N ARG A 608 -18.84 1.85 21.04
CA ARG A 608 -19.04 2.82 19.96
C ARG A 608 -18.99 2.15 18.60
N THR A 609 -20.02 2.40 17.82
CA THR A 609 -20.03 2.12 16.38
C THR A 609 -19.70 3.41 15.64
N ILE A 610 -18.56 3.43 14.95
CA ILE A 610 -18.07 4.59 14.21
C ILE A 610 -18.17 4.27 12.72
N SER A 611 -18.84 5.13 11.97
CA SER A 611 -18.79 5.11 10.51
C SER A 611 -18.06 6.33 9.96
N VAL A 612 -17.25 6.11 8.95
CA VAL A 612 -16.51 7.13 8.21
C VAL A 612 -16.85 7.03 6.74
N VAL A 613 -17.11 8.17 6.10
CA VAL A 613 -17.30 8.27 4.65
C VAL A 613 -16.25 9.23 4.09
N LEU A 614 -15.37 8.71 3.23
CA LEU A 614 -14.45 9.52 2.44
C LEU A 614 -15.23 10.16 1.29
N VAL A 615 -15.41 11.48 1.32
CA VAL A 615 -16.12 12.25 0.31
C VAL A 615 -15.12 12.84 -0.67
N GLY A 616 -14.72 12.02 -1.65
CA GLY A 616 -13.74 12.39 -2.66
C GLY A 616 -13.18 11.18 -3.39
N ASP A 617 -12.92 11.34 -4.68
CA ASP A 617 -12.21 10.35 -5.49
C ASP A 617 -10.68 10.45 -5.32
N GLY A 618 -9.99 9.39 -5.74
CA GLY A 618 -8.53 9.28 -5.77
C GLY A 618 -8.02 8.82 -7.14
N THR A 619 -6.73 8.97 -7.38
CA THR A 619 -6.05 8.43 -8.58
C THR A 619 -4.66 7.97 -8.16
N TYR A 620 -4.15 6.87 -8.69
CA TYR A 620 -2.74 6.46 -8.50
C TYR A 620 -1.78 7.30 -9.38
N ASP A 621 -2.33 8.06 -10.34
CA ASP A 621 -1.62 8.93 -11.27
C ASP A 621 -2.00 10.41 -11.05
N PRO A 622 -1.54 11.05 -9.95
CA PRO A 622 -1.89 12.45 -9.64
C PRO A 622 -1.19 13.45 -10.58
N TYR A 623 -0.10 13.03 -11.24
CA TYR A 623 0.64 13.83 -12.22
C TYR A 623 0.14 13.67 -13.65
N ASN A 624 -0.79 12.75 -13.88
CA ASN A 624 -1.33 12.43 -15.19
C ASN A 624 -0.26 11.97 -16.19
N TYR A 625 0.71 11.17 -15.73
CA TYR A 625 1.76 10.59 -16.56
C TYR A 625 1.21 9.74 -17.70
N GLU A 626 0.09 9.04 -17.49
CA GLU A 626 -0.57 8.24 -18.52
C GLU A 626 -1.54 9.04 -19.40
N ALA A 627 -1.69 10.35 -19.16
CA ALA A 627 -2.62 11.23 -19.87
C ALA A 627 -4.10 10.74 -19.82
N LYS A 628 -4.50 10.03 -18.76
CA LYS A 628 -5.86 9.49 -18.56
C LYS A 628 -6.75 10.38 -17.70
N VAL A 629 -6.19 11.35 -16.98
CA VAL A 629 -6.92 12.27 -16.12
C VAL A 629 -7.59 13.38 -16.95
N VAL A 630 -8.91 13.50 -16.81
CA VAL A 630 -9.69 14.57 -17.46
C VAL A 630 -9.52 15.88 -16.68
N SER A 631 -9.22 16.96 -17.40
CA SER A 631 -9.07 18.32 -16.84
C SER A 631 -10.28 18.76 -16.01
N GLY A 632 -10.03 19.51 -14.94
CA GLY A 632 -11.06 20.06 -14.04
C GLY A 632 -11.59 19.08 -12.98
N ARG A 633 -11.07 17.86 -12.92
CA ARG A 633 -11.39 16.89 -11.86
C ARG A 633 -10.42 17.02 -10.69
N ILE A 634 -10.94 16.91 -9.48
CA ILE A 634 -10.12 16.88 -8.25
C ILE A 634 -10.01 15.45 -7.71
N PHE A 635 -8.83 15.11 -7.21
CA PHE A 635 -8.54 13.84 -6.51
C PHE A 635 -8.05 14.16 -5.11
N ALA A 636 -8.95 14.63 -4.26
CA ALA A 636 -8.61 15.20 -2.96
C ALA A 636 -8.20 14.16 -1.92
N ILE A 637 -8.51 12.88 -2.15
CA ILE A 637 -8.23 11.77 -1.23
C ILE A 637 -7.51 10.69 -2.03
N PRO A 638 -6.18 10.54 -1.90
CA PRO A 638 -5.43 9.52 -2.62
C PRO A 638 -5.92 8.12 -2.20
N PRO A 639 -5.83 7.12 -3.08
CA PRO A 639 -5.96 5.73 -2.64
C PRO A 639 -4.85 5.39 -1.65
N TYR A 640 -5.13 4.51 -0.69
CA TYR A 640 -4.08 3.96 0.18
C TYR A 640 -3.34 2.88 -0.61
N MET A 641 -2.22 3.22 -1.24
CA MET A 641 -1.47 2.25 -2.04
C MET A 641 -0.63 1.37 -1.12
N ALA A 642 -0.84 0.05 -1.18
CA ALA A 642 -0.13 -0.93 -0.35
C ALA A 642 0.01 -2.28 -1.08
N ASP A 643 1.03 -3.06 -0.72
CA ASP A 643 1.32 -4.38 -1.28
C ASP A 643 0.39 -5.46 -0.72
N VAL A 644 -0.91 -5.29 -0.94
CA VAL A 644 -1.99 -6.13 -0.39
C VAL A 644 -2.61 -7.06 -1.43
N ASP A 645 -2.30 -6.90 -2.71
CA ASP A 645 -2.77 -7.81 -3.74
C ASP A 645 -1.75 -8.94 -3.96
N PRO A 646 -2.17 -10.21 -3.89
CA PRO A 646 -1.26 -11.34 -4.08
C PRO A 646 -0.68 -11.48 -5.49
N TYR A 647 -1.27 -10.85 -6.50
CA TYR A 647 -0.89 -10.99 -7.91
C TYR A 647 -0.20 -9.76 -8.47
N ILE A 648 -0.76 -8.59 -8.16
CA ILE A 648 -0.29 -7.32 -8.71
C ILE A 648 0.49 -6.50 -7.69
N ASN A 649 0.74 -7.04 -6.49
CA ASN A 649 1.40 -6.41 -5.36
C ASN A 649 0.67 -5.14 -4.92
N GLU A 650 1.12 -3.97 -5.40
CA GLU A 650 0.57 -2.70 -4.95
C GLU A 650 -0.80 -2.45 -5.58
N THR A 651 -1.79 -2.22 -4.74
CA THR A 651 -3.13 -1.78 -5.16
C THR A 651 -3.74 -0.83 -4.13
N SER A 652 -4.91 -0.28 -4.45
CA SER A 652 -5.68 0.50 -3.49
C SER A 652 -6.24 -0.38 -2.37
N CYS A 653 -5.87 -0.05 -1.14
CA CYS A 653 -6.31 -0.70 0.09
C CYS A 653 -7.26 0.21 0.88
N GLU A 654 -8.55 0.17 0.55
CA GLU A 654 -9.55 0.98 1.25
C GLU A 654 -9.63 0.62 2.73
N GLN A 655 -9.48 -0.65 3.07
CA GLN A 655 -9.48 -1.13 4.44
C GLN A 655 -8.29 -0.58 5.24
N CYS A 656 -7.18 -0.20 4.60
CA CYS A 656 -6.00 0.40 5.26
C CYS A 656 -6.27 1.76 5.91
N PHE A 657 -7.33 2.47 5.52
CA PHE A 657 -7.78 3.66 6.27
C PHE A 657 -8.47 3.29 7.59
N ALA A 658 -9.06 2.11 7.66
CA ALA A 658 -10.00 1.70 8.70
C ALA A 658 -9.44 0.66 9.66
N GLN A 659 -8.37 -0.03 9.31
CA GLN A 659 -7.53 -0.78 10.25
C GLN A 659 -6.68 0.24 11.01
N LEU A 660 -6.88 0.35 12.32
CA LEU A 660 -6.33 1.40 13.18
C LEU A 660 -5.41 0.83 14.28
N ASN A 661 -5.49 -0.46 14.55
CA ASN A 661 -4.60 -1.14 15.49
C ASN A 661 -3.18 -1.31 14.90
N GLY A 662 -2.15 -1.01 15.68
CA GLY A 662 -0.77 -1.07 15.23
C GLY A 662 -0.36 0.06 14.28
N ASP A 663 0.95 0.23 14.09
CA ASP A 663 1.49 1.34 13.29
C ASP A 663 1.39 1.12 11.79
N ASP A 664 1.49 -0.13 11.33
CA ASP A 664 1.33 -0.50 9.93
C ASP A 664 -0.07 -1.06 9.69
N PRO A 665 -0.89 -0.47 8.80
CA PRO A 665 -2.23 -0.98 8.52
C PRO A 665 -2.24 -2.41 7.98
N VAL A 666 -1.20 -2.84 7.27
CA VAL A 666 -1.15 -4.16 6.60
C VAL A 666 -0.91 -5.28 7.60
N THR A 667 0.00 -5.06 8.53
CA THR A 667 0.36 -6.05 9.55
C THR A 667 -0.46 -5.90 10.83
N GLY A 668 -0.89 -4.68 11.16
CA GLY A 668 -1.90 -4.34 12.18
C GLY A 668 -2.05 -5.31 13.35
N ASP A 669 -3.10 -6.11 13.29
CA ASP A 669 -3.51 -7.10 14.31
C ASP A 669 -2.61 -8.34 14.41
N ASP A 670 -1.78 -8.59 13.40
CA ASP A 670 -0.81 -9.70 13.34
C ASP A 670 0.60 -9.20 12.92
N PRO A 671 1.31 -8.50 13.83
CA PRO A 671 2.60 -7.89 13.52
C PRO A 671 3.75 -8.92 13.34
N LEU A 672 3.52 -10.20 13.65
CA LEU A 672 4.51 -11.27 13.49
C LEU A 672 4.38 -12.00 12.14
N ALA A 673 3.34 -11.69 11.37
CA ALA A 673 3.01 -12.43 10.18
C ALA A 673 4.13 -12.41 9.14
N VAL A 674 4.52 -13.62 8.73
CA VAL A 674 5.63 -13.87 7.81
C VAL A 674 5.23 -13.55 6.36
N ASP A 675 3.93 -13.48 6.04
CA ASP A 675 3.41 -13.07 4.73
C ASP A 675 2.16 -12.15 4.82
N PRO A 676 2.34 -10.82 4.72
CA PRO A 676 1.26 -9.84 4.79
C PRO A 676 0.16 -10.03 3.73
N LYS A 677 0.43 -10.75 2.63
CA LYS A 677 -0.51 -10.97 1.53
C LYS A 677 -1.51 -12.11 1.79
N SER A 678 -1.27 -12.90 2.84
CA SER A 678 -2.12 -14.04 3.23
C SER A 678 -2.94 -13.77 4.51
N ASN A 679 -2.72 -12.62 5.15
CA ASN A 679 -3.33 -12.30 6.43
C ASN A 679 -4.79 -11.89 6.30
N PHE A 680 -5.56 -12.22 7.34
CA PHE A 680 -6.86 -11.62 7.55
C PHE A 680 -6.72 -10.17 7.98
N PHE A 681 -7.25 -9.27 7.15
CA PHE A 681 -7.20 -7.83 7.34
C PHE A 681 -8.54 -7.35 7.92
N ALA A 682 -8.61 -7.04 9.22
CA ALA A 682 -9.83 -6.58 9.88
C ALA A 682 -9.91 -5.06 9.98
N ALA A 683 -11.00 -4.44 9.54
CA ALA A 683 -11.23 -3.01 9.77
C ALA A 683 -11.71 -2.75 11.22
N ASP A 684 -11.16 -1.74 11.88
CA ASP A 684 -11.55 -1.32 13.23
C ASP A 684 -12.80 -0.44 13.25
N ILE A 685 -13.09 0.25 12.15
CA ILE A 685 -14.25 1.12 11.99
C ILE A 685 -14.92 0.89 10.63
N TRP A 686 -16.20 1.25 10.52
CA TRP A 686 -16.90 1.17 9.24
C TRP A 686 -16.41 2.28 8.30
N LEU A 687 -16.04 1.91 7.07
CA LEU A 687 -15.58 2.86 6.07
C LEU A 687 -16.39 2.72 4.78
N GLY A 688 -16.78 3.86 4.22
CA GLY A 688 -17.27 3.97 2.85
C GLY A 688 -16.60 5.12 2.10
N ARG A 689 -16.82 5.19 0.79
CA ARG A 689 -16.34 6.29 -0.06
C ARG A 689 -17.44 6.78 -0.99
N PHE A 690 -17.57 8.10 -1.12
CA PHE A 690 -18.22 8.73 -2.27
C PHE A 690 -17.14 9.12 -3.27
N PRO A 691 -16.95 8.35 -4.37
CA PRO A 691 -15.92 8.62 -5.38
C PRO A 691 -16.39 9.76 -6.30
N VAL A 692 -16.38 10.97 -5.76
CA VAL A 692 -16.88 12.18 -6.44
C VAL A 692 -15.73 13.17 -6.66
N ARG A 693 -15.73 13.78 -7.84
CA ARG A 693 -14.68 14.70 -8.32
C ARG A 693 -15.21 16.11 -8.51
N THR A 694 -16.52 16.28 -8.45
CA THR A 694 -17.23 17.54 -8.67
C THR A 694 -18.41 17.68 -7.70
N GLU A 695 -18.86 18.93 -7.47
CA GLU A 695 -20.05 19.21 -6.67
C GLU A 695 -21.33 18.59 -7.27
N THR A 696 -21.41 18.49 -8.60
CA THR A 696 -22.53 17.86 -9.30
C THR A 696 -22.62 16.36 -9.04
N GLU A 697 -21.48 15.65 -9.13
CA GLU A 697 -21.43 14.21 -8.81
C GLU A 697 -21.78 13.96 -7.34
N LEU A 698 -21.30 14.83 -6.44
CA LEU A 698 -21.66 14.79 -5.03
C LEU A 698 -23.16 14.98 -4.80
N ALA A 699 -23.76 16.03 -5.39
CA ALA A 699 -25.17 16.29 -5.26
C ALA A 699 -26.02 15.11 -5.78
N ALA A 700 -25.60 14.48 -6.89
CA ALA A 700 -26.27 13.29 -7.42
C ALA A 700 -26.18 12.09 -6.45
N MET A 701 -25.03 11.87 -5.82
CA MET A 701 -24.85 10.81 -4.81
C MET A 701 -25.71 11.06 -3.58
N VAL A 702 -25.64 12.26 -3.01
CA VAL A 702 -26.39 12.65 -1.80
C VAL A 702 -27.89 12.58 -2.04
N ASN A 703 -28.38 13.15 -3.16
CA ASN A 703 -29.81 13.13 -3.49
C ASN A 703 -30.34 11.71 -3.66
N LYS A 704 -29.54 10.79 -4.22
CA LYS A 704 -29.92 9.38 -4.36
C LYS A 704 -30.10 8.71 -3.00
N ILE A 705 -29.15 8.91 -2.07
CA ILE A 705 -29.20 8.33 -0.72
C ILE A 705 -30.40 8.90 0.05
N VAL A 706 -30.54 10.23 0.05
CA VAL A 706 -31.65 10.89 0.75
C VAL A 706 -32.98 10.44 0.17
N ALA A 707 -33.14 10.40 -1.16
CA ALA A 707 -34.37 9.94 -1.79
C ALA A 707 -34.68 8.47 -1.46
N TYR A 708 -33.67 7.59 -1.47
CA TYR A 708 -33.85 6.18 -1.14
C TYR A 708 -34.32 5.99 0.30
N GLU A 709 -33.61 6.58 1.27
CA GLU A 709 -33.90 6.37 2.70
C GLU A 709 -35.11 7.15 3.21
N THR A 710 -35.54 8.20 2.52
CA THR A 710 -36.77 8.96 2.88
C THR A 710 -37.99 8.52 2.08
N SER A 711 -37.82 7.64 1.09
CA SER A 711 -38.96 7.10 0.34
C SER A 711 -39.84 6.29 1.29
N ALA A 712 -41.05 6.79 1.52
CA ALA A 712 -42.05 6.06 2.29
C ALA A 712 -42.54 4.88 1.45
N SER A 713 -42.02 3.67 1.65
CA SER A 713 -42.59 2.49 1.01
C SER A 713 -42.32 1.20 1.78
N VAL A 714 -43.42 0.60 2.22
CA VAL A 714 -43.72 -0.84 2.31
C VAL A 714 -42.92 -1.64 1.25
N PRO A 715 -42.48 -2.89 1.52
CA PRO A 715 -41.73 -3.73 0.59
C PRO A 715 -42.57 -4.16 -0.64
N GLU A 716 -42.93 -3.22 -1.50
CA GLU A 716 -43.59 -3.44 -2.78
C GLU A 716 -42.86 -2.63 -3.88
N GLY A 717 -42.91 -3.12 -5.12
CA GLY A 717 -42.30 -2.44 -6.27
C GLY A 717 -40.85 -2.85 -6.52
N TRP A 718 -39.98 -1.89 -6.88
CA TRP A 718 -38.61 -2.19 -7.31
C TRP A 718 -37.69 -2.63 -6.16
N HIS A 719 -37.98 -2.24 -4.90
CA HIS A 719 -37.24 -2.69 -3.72
C HIS A 719 -37.34 -4.21 -3.48
N ALA A 720 -38.39 -4.86 -3.99
CA ALA A 720 -38.58 -6.30 -3.91
C ALA A 720 -38.01 -7.06 -5.13
N LYS A 721 -37.40 -6.38 -6.10
CA LYS A 721 -36.88 -6.99 -7.34
C LYS A 721 -35.37 -7.03 -7.30
N HIS A 722 -34.81 -8.22 -7.22
CA HIS A 722 -33.37 -8.46 -7.27
C HIS A 722 -32.99 -9.11 -8.59
N LEU A 723 -31.89 -8.65 -9.19
CA LEU A 723 -31.33 -9.22 -10.41
C LEU A 723 -30.02 -9.94 -10.06
N PHE A 724 -29.94 -11.20 -10.42
CA PHE A 724 -28.77 -12.05 -10.27
C PHE A 724 -28.12 -12.23 -11.64
N LEU A 725 -26.87 -11.79 -11.76
CA LEU A 725 -26.05 -12.00 -12.94
C LEU A 725 -24.86 -12.87 -12.57
N ALA A 726 -24.67 -13.95 -13.31
CA ALA A 726 -23.55 -14.86 -13.15
C ALA A 726 -22.87 -15.04 -14.51
N ASP A 727 -21.54 -15.05 -14.51
CA ASP A 727 -20.75 -15.39 -15.70
C ASP A 727 -20.70 -16.91 -15.89
N ASN A 728 -20.17 -17.37 -17.02
CA ASN A 728 -19.97 -18.79 -17.25
C ASN A 728 -18.79 -19.33 -16.43
N PHE A 729 -18.92 -20.53 -15.89
CA PHE A 729 -17.84 -21.20 -15.18
C PHE A 729 -16.99 -22.12 -16.09
N ILE A 730 -17.26 -22.13 -17.40
CA ILE A 730 -16.55 -22.97 -18.38
C ILE A 730 -15.58 -22.10 -19.19
N LYS A 731 -14.29 -22.15 -18.86
CA LYS A 731 -13.24 -21.35 -19.50
C LYS A 731 -12.93 -21.75 -20.95
N ASN A 732 -13.00 -23.04 -21.25
CA ASN A 732 -12.63 -23.62 -22.54
C ASN A 732 -13.34 -24.97 -22.75
N ILE A 733 -13.52 -25.37 -24.00
CA ILE A 733 -13.93 -26.72 -24.37
C ILE A 733 -12.91 -27.28 -25.36
N SER A 734 -12.32 -28.43 -25.03
CA SER A 734 -11.36 -29.11 -25.90
C SER A 734 -12.01 -29.60 -27.20
N SER A 735 -11.20 -30.01 -28.18
CA SER A 735 -11.70 -30.64 -29.41
C SER A 735 -12.39 -32.00 -29.17
N THR A 736 -12.29 -32.57 -27.96
CA THR A 736 -12.95 -33.80 -27.52
C THR A 736 -14.18 -33.55 -26.66
N ASN A 737 -14.67 -32.30 -26.58
CA ASN A 737 -15.81 -31.86 -25.76
C ASN A 737 -15.59 -31.94 -24.24
N GLU A 738 -14.36 -31.91 -23.76
CA GLU A 738 -14.07 -31.78 -22.32
C GLU A 738 -14.08 -30.31 -21.92
N ALA A 739 -14.81 -29.97 -20.86
CA ALA A 739 -14.85 -28.63 -20.31
C ALA A 739 -13.60 -28.39 -19.44
N THR A 740 -12.96 -27.25 -19.63
CA THR A 740 -12.02 -26.69 -18.65
C THR A 740 -12.78 -25.67 -17.84
N ILE A 741 -12.71 -25.85 -16.54
CA ILE A 741 -13.46 -25.09 -15.58
C ILE A 741 -12.71 -23.86 -15.11
N ASP A 742 -13.45 -22.79 -14.88
CA ASP A 742 -12.95 -21.63 -14.15
C ASP A 742 -12.73 -22.04 -12.69
N PRO A 743 -11.49 -22.00 -12.18
CA PRO A 743 -11.20 -22.29 -10.79
C PRO A 743 -11.92 -21.35 -9.81
N ALA A 744 -12.42 -20.19 -10.25
CA ALA A 744 -13.22 -19.31 -9.41
C ALA A 744 -14.62 -19.87 -9.09
N GLY A 745 -15.05 -20.94 -9.77
CA GLY A 745 -16.23 -21.72 -9.43
C GLY A 745 -17.51 -21.37 -10.19
N ASP A 746 -18.60 -22.09 -9.88
CA ASP A 746 -19.93 -21.90 -10.48
C ASP A 746 -20.72 -20.79 -9.79
N PHE A 747 -20.57 -19.58 -10.34
CA PHE A 747 -21.29 -18.40 -9.88
C PHE A 747 -22.81 -18.49 -10.07
N ALA A 748 -23.29 -19.29 -11.02
CA ALA A 748 -24.71 -19.48 -11.27
C ALA A 748 -25.33 -20.35 -10.19
N ALA A 749 -24.68 -21.45 -9.82
CA ALA A 749 -25.08 -22.29 -8.69
C ALA A 749 -25.08 -21.49 -7.38
N TYR A 750 -24.03 -20.72 -7.10
CA TYR A 750 -23.96 -19.86 -5.90
C TYR A 750 -25.09 -18.81 -5.86
N SER A 751 -25.39 -18.19 -7.01
CA SER A 751 -26.51 -17.26 -7.12
C SER A 751 -27.84 -17.95 -6.84
N ASP A 752 -28.02 -19.20 -7.27
CA ASP A 752 -29.24 -19.97 -7.02
C ASP A 752 -29.41 -20.36 -5.56
N GLU A 753 -28.33 -20.72 -4.85
CA GLU A 753 -28.36 -20.95 -3.40
C GLU A 753 -28.77 -19.68 -2.64
N LEU A 754 -28.25 -18.52 -3.04
CA LEU A 754 -28.59 -17.25 -2.42
C LEU A 754 -30.06 -16.89 -2.67
N ILE A 755 -30.58 -17.12 -3.88
CA ILE A 755 -32.00 -16.95 -4.19
C ILE A 755 -32.87 -17.89 -3.36
N ALA A 756 -32.45 -19.15 -3.15
CA ALA A 756 -33.18 -20.12 -2.34
C ALA A 756 -33.27 -19.70 -0.86
N SER A 757 -32.32 -18.90 -0.37
CA SER A 757 -32.32 -18.35 0.98
C SER A 757 -33.27 -17.16 1.18
N PHE A 758 -33.82 -16.59 0.12
CA PHE A 758 -34.71 -15.43 0.23
C PHE A 758 -36.07 -15.80 0.81
N GLY A 759 -36.52 -15.01 1.79
CA GLY A 759 -37.85 -15.14 2.39
C GLY A 759 -38.99 -14.68 1.48
N TYR A 760 -40.22 -14.82 1.97
CA TYR A 760 -41.43 -14.37 1.26
C TYR A 760 -41.40 -12.86 0.98
N GLY A 761 -41.75 -12.48 -0.25
CA GLY A 761 -41.86 -11.06 -0.68
C GLY A 761 -40.71 -10.54 -1.53
N VAL A 762 -39.70 -11.36 -1.84
CA VAL A 762 -38.57 -11.00 -2.70
C VAL A 762 -38.66 -11.76 -4.04
N TYR A 763 -38.46 -11.05 -5.15
CA TYR A 763 -38.48 -11.60 -6.50
C TYR A 763 -37.09 -11.56 -7.12
N GLY A 764 -36.48 -12.73 -7.34
CA GLY A 764 -35.20 -12.86 -8.04
C GLY A 764 -35.39 -13.09 -9.55
N GLN A 765 -34.82 -12.23 -10.38
CA GLN A 765 -34.62 -12.46 -11.81
C GLN A 765 -33.18 -12.98 -12.04
N ARG A 766 -33.03 -14.00 -12.88
CA ARG A 766 -31.73 -14.59 -13.23
C ARG A 766 -31.33 -14.21 -14.65
N VAL A 767 -30.08 -13.80 -14.83
CA VAL A 767 -29.46 -13.57 -16.14
C VAL A 767 -28.06 -14.16 -16.09
N TYR A 768 -27.95 -15.44 -16.40
CA TYR A 768 -26.67 -16.15 -16.38
C TYR A 768 -26.13 -16.25 -17.80
N TYR A 769 -24.86 -15.92 -17.97
CA TYR A 769 -24.17 -16.12 -19.23
C TYR A 769 -23.76 -17.58 -19.33
N ASP A 770 -24.30 -18.28 -20.33
CA ASP A 770 -23.91 -19.64 -20.68
C ASP A 770 -23.63 -19.69 -22.19
N PRO A 771 -22.36 -19.82 -22.63
CA PRO A 771 -22.02 -19.94 -24.04
C PRO A 771 -22.38 -21.33 -24.62
N ALA A 772 -22.88 -22.27 -23.82
CA ALA A 772 -23.25 -23.64 -24.21
C ALA A 772 -24.60 -24.15 -23.64
N PRO A 773 -25.72 -23.39 -23.75
CA PRO A 773 -26.95 -23.56 -22.96
C PRO A 773 -27.79 -24.82 -23.25
N THR A 774 -27.40 -25.64 -24.23
CA THR A 774 -28.14 -26.82 -24.67
C THR A 774 -27.46 -28.14 -24.29
N ARG A 775 -26.35 -28.11 -23.55
CA ARG A 775 -25.51 -29.29 -23.34
C ARG A 775 -25.66 -29.85 -21.93
N ARG A 776 -25.96 -31.15 -21.87
CA ARG A 776 -25.86 -31.94 -20.63
C ARG A 776 -24.40 -32.36 -20.48
N ILE A 777 -23.69 -31.77 -19.53
CA ILE A 777 -22.37 -32.25 -19.12
C ILE A 777 -22.61 -33.52 -18.34
N ALA A 778 -22.06 -34.64 -18.82
CA ALA A 778 -22.08 -35.90 -18.09
C ALA A 778 -20.86 -35.87 -17.17
N TYR A 779 -21.10 -35.58 -15.90
CA TYR A 779 -20.10 -35.69 -14.85
C TYR A 779 -19.77 -37.18 -14.66
N THR A 780 -18.55 -37.59 -14.98
CA THR A 780 -18.06 -38.96 -14.74
C THR A 780 -17.23 -39.02 -13.48
#